data_AF-A0A9P6TNY4-F1
#
_entry.id   AF-A0A9P6TNY4-F1
#
_cell.length_a   1.000
_cell.length_b   1.000
_cell.length_c   1.000
_cell.angle_alpha   90.00
_cell.angle_beta   90.00
_cell.angle_gamma   90.00
#
_symmetry.space_group_name_H-M   'P 1'
#
loop_
_entity.id
_entity.type
_entity.pdbx_description
1 polymer ?
#
loop_
_entity_poly.entity_id
_entity_poly.type
_entity_poly.pdbx_seq_one_letter_code
_entity_poly.pdbx_strand_id
1 'polypeptide(L)'
;MATSDNRGFHMEARHIDMGYWPSSGASEGLVPRDLIRVVTDNLWAVVGIAAVMTALASAYALFAMPLYSADTLVQVEVPKQNELADLVSKQPSQNNSSPDGPPTETEMAIVTSRAVLAPVIAQYKLDVVVTPHRFPVLGKISEALATRGEPSRAWLGLSKYAWGGEQVDISQLSVPRELLDKKLELKVLDGRHYQLLDEQGNVLVSGVEGPLAQSGAVSMQVDQLAARNGETFTVERLDEVSAVQRFLKRLKVTQVGKETGIVQIRYENGDPALATAVANAVTQNYIGSRVMQTQEEASKMLAFINNELPRLRDELRQAEAQLQAHRVASGSMQASTESQSYLQGSIDFDRQIAALSLQRTQLLDRFTPQSPEVRTLDAQLAQLRAAKGKFEARFDSMPSADRQSADLARDAKVAEEIYVAMVNKAHELSVSRAGTVGNVHVIDTAVQPSTPVKPRRALIISAAIVLGLMLGVLYVISRRYLSQSVSEPEQIEGKLRLPVFGAVLFSDEQARLARMPPLPVLLGAREPSLHGKVRGATALVAPAGAAAGGYPARPHAGGLLAAARPRDVATEALRGIRTMLNSKLLSAPNRIVMITGATPGTGKSFISANLALLYAQAGKRVLLIDADLRRGRLGTHFGLTADTVGLANLLGAGLTPEQAIHPTSVANLSLLPAGTRPGNPSELLAMERLPEQLAQFSSQYDLVLVDTPPVLAVADASIVAGYAGATVLVMRENAQTEMEVEETLKRLGRVGAQVAGAIFNGMSARRSDRRSYEYIHTPDAVAAVSSRAQPAASGTLASERGSAAQWPAPIAVNGKFTSQRLTGVQRVARELTAALSQQLRAQASSALLLVPRDHLDSELPAATPRHVVPPLRGILWEQLALPFAAGSRTLLSLCNIGPLFKRRQVLMIHDAAVFDLPEGYSRKFRLWYRFAFALLKRNVRHILTVSTFSKGRIAARLGVPPERISVIPPGVDHFDRLDSDYAVLRRLNLSFDRFVLIVGSLAPGKNLARTLEAIALLEREHPELTFVIAGGQNVRVFGSTLPHGAGAAKRIAWAGYVSDGELKALYENAGCFVFPSLYEGFGLPPLEAMYCGCPVIASREASLPEVCGDAALYCDAHDAADIAAKVAELMGDVEQRRVMRLKGRAHAQQYRWDVSASRVMRVLRQFG
;
A
#
# COMPACT_ATOMS: atom_id res chain seq x y z
N MET A 1 -26.97 84.55 -11.54
CA MET A 1 -27.96 83.59 -12.08
C MET A 1 -27.37 82.19 -12.00
N ALA A 2 -27.60 81.35 -11.00
CA ALA A 2 -28.08 81.51 -9.63
C ALA A 2 -27.18 80.55 -8.81
N THR A 3 -26.24 80.98 -7.97
CA THR A 3 -26.31 81.63 -6.63
C THR A 3 -27.11 80.86 -5.58
N SER A 4 -26.38 80.47 -4.51
CA SER A 4 -26.77 80.41 -3.08
C SER A 4 -27.99 79.54 -2.71
N ASP A 5 -27.99 78.74 -1.65
CA ASP A 5 -27.50 79.03 -0.30
C ASP A 5 -27.60 77.72 0.52
N ASN A 6 -26.60 77.35 1.31
CA ASN A 6 -26.73 77.38 2.77
C ASN A 6 -25.41 77.03 3.48
N ARG A 7 -24.95 77.95 4.32
CA ARG A 7 -23.85 77.83 5.28
C ARG A 7 -24.32 77.05 6.52
N GLY A 8 -23.43 76.25 7.11
CA GLY A 8 -22.89 76.49 8.47
C GLY A 8 -23.61 75.61 9.50
N PHE A 9 -22.98 74.86 10.40
CA PHE A 9 -21.71 74.99 11.11
C PHE A 9 -21.19 73.57 11.46
N HIS A 10 -19.87 73.34 11.54
CA HIS A 10 -19.23 72.85 12.76
C HIS A 10 -17.70 72.75 12.61
N MET A 11 -17.03 73.12 13.70
CA MET A 11 -15.60 73.38 13.87
C MET A 11 -14.68 72.17 13.66
N GLU A 12 -13.51 72.54 13.14
CA GLU A 12 -12.13 72.03 13.32
C GLU A 12 -11.84 70.64 13.89
N ALA A 13 -10.94 69.99 13.16
CA ALA A 13 -10.39 68.66 13.33
C ALA A 13 -9.44 68.52 14.54
N ARG A 14 -9.53 67.36 15.20
CA ARG A 14 -8.36 66.61 15.67
C ARG A 14 -8.51 65.14 15.31
N HIS A 15 -7.56 64.68 14.50
CA HIS A 15 -7.35 63.29 14.09
C HIS A 15 -7.27 62.34 15.30
N ILE A 16 -8.16 61.34 15.33
CA ILE A 16 -7.96 60.08 16.06
C ILE A 16 -8.10 58.99 15.00
N ASP A 17 -6.98 58.35 14.66
CA ASP A 17 -6.96 57.23 13.72
C ASP A 17 -7.69 56.04 14.33
N MET A 18 -8.60 55.49 13.52
CA MET A 18 -9.53 54.44 13.87
C MET A 18 -8.87 53.06 14.00
N GLY A 19 -9.33 52.36 15.03
CA GLY A 19 -9.60 50.92 15.11
C GLY A 19 -9.03 50.00 14.01
N TYR A 20 -8.08 49.16 14.41
CA TYR A 20 -7.84 47.86 13.79
C TYR A 20 -8.73 46.82 14.46
N TRP A 21 -9.75 46.35 13.74
CA TRP A 21 -10.50 45.14 14.06
C TRP A 21 -9.59 43.92 13.88
N PRO A 22 -9.49 42.97 14.84
CA PRO A 22 -8.67 41.79 14.65
C PRO A 22 -9.32 40.88 13.60
N SER A 23 -8.59 40.63 12.53
CA SER A 23 -8.95 39.65 11.52
C SER A 23 -9.09 38.27 12.16
N SER A 24 -10.28 37.69 11.96
CA SER A 24 -10.57 36.26 11.79
C SER A 24 -9.53 35.28 12.33
N GLY A 25 -9.92 34.51 13.35
CA GLY A 25 -9.21 33.34 13.82
C GLY A 25 -8.76 32.46 12.65
N ALA A 26 -7.45 32.47 12.41
CA ALA A 26 -6.79 31.39 11.72
C ALA A 26 -6.95 30.17 12.63
N SER A 27 -7.79 29.24 12.20
CA SER A 27 -7.71 27.85 12.62
C SER A 27 -6.24 27.44 12.48
N GLU A 28 -5.51 27.32 13.60
CA GLU A 28 -4.21 26.67 13.65
C GLU A 28 -4.42 25.23 13.17
N GLY A 29 -4.30 25.04 11.87
CA GLY A 29 -4.27 23.73 11.26
C GLY A 29 -3.12 22.98 11.90
N LEU A 30 -3.43 21.82 12.50
CA LEU A 30 -2.48 20.85 13.04
C LEU A 30 -1.23 20.80 12.17
N VAL A 31 -0.14 21.44 12.62
CA VAL A 31 1.13 21.38 11.90
C VAL A 31 1.58 19.93 11.96
N PRO A 32 1.80 19.24 10.81
CA PRO A 32 2.17 17.81 10.81
C PRO A 32 3.41 17.50 11.65
N ARG A 33 4.27 18.50 11.87
CA ARG A 33 5.45 18.38 12.75
C ARG A 33 5.07 18.17 14.22
N ASP A 34 4.02 18.83 14.70
CA ASP A 34 3.63 18.74 16.10
C ASP A 34 2.92 17.42 16.40
N LEU A 35 2.12 16.92 15.45
CA LEU A 35 1.53 15.58 15.54
C LEU A 35 2.60 14.47 15.61
N ILE A 36 3.64 14.58 14.79
CA ILE A 36 4.76 13.63 14.79
C ILE A 36 5.49 13.67 16.14
N ARG A 37 5.70 14.86 16.71
CA ARG A 37 6.32 15.03 18.03
C ARG A 37 5.50 14.35 19.13
N VAL A 38 4.17 14.53 19.15
CA VAL A 38 3.30 13.93 20.18
C VAL A 38 3.38 12.41 20.18
N VAL A 39 3.38 11.82 18.99
CA VAL A 39 3.44 10.37 18.80
C VAL A 39 4.80 9.80 19.19
N THR A 40 5.90 10.50 18.89
CA THR A 40 7.25 10.03 19.27
C THR A 40 7.48 10.01 20.78
N ASP A 41 6.89 10.97 21.51
CA ASP A 41 7.07 11.05 22.96
C ASP A 41 6.25 9.99 23.71
N ASN A 42 5.16 9.51 23.10
CA ASN A 42 4.28 8.46 23.67
C ASN A 42 4.35 7.13 22.92
N LEU A 43 5.48 6.88 22.25
CA LEU A 43 5.65 5.71 21.37
C LEU A 43 5.31 4.38 22.06
N TRP A 44 5.63 4.24 23.34
CA TRP A 44 5.34 3.03 24.11
C TRP A 44 3.84 2.78 24.33
N ALA A 45 3.03 3.82 24.47
CA ALA A 45 1.57 3.66 24.58
C ALA A 45 0.98 3.19 23.24
N VAL A 46 1.47 3.75 22.12
CA VAL A 46 1.07 3.33 20.77
C VAL A 46 1.46 1.88 20.51
N VAL A 47 2.70 1.51 20.85
CA VAL A 47 3.21 0.14 20.71
C VAL A 47 2.43 -0.83 21.61
N GLY A 48 2.10 -0.44 22.84
CA GLY A 48 1.32 -1.26 23.78
C GLY A 48 -0.08 -1.59 23.25
N ILE A 49 -0.81 -0.59 22.76
CA ILE A 49 -2.15 -0.78 22.17
C ILE A 49 -2.06 -1.66 20.91
N ALA A 50 -1.06 -1.40 20.05
CA ALA A 50 -0.83 -2.23 18.87
C ALA A 50 -0.51 -3.69 19.23
N ALA A 51 0.28 -3.93 20.29
CA ALA A 51 0.61 -5.27 20.77
C ALA A 51 -0.62 -6.03 21.28
N VAL A 52 -1.49 -5.38 22.07
CA VAL A 52 -2.74 -5.98 22.58
C VAL A 52 -3.67 -6.36 21.43
N MET A 53 -3.89 -5.44 20.47
CA MET A 53 -4.72 -5.73 19.30
C MET A 53 -4.15 -6.86 18.45
N THR A 54 -2.83 -6.92 18.29
CA THR A 54 -2.15 -7.99 17.56
C THR A 54 -2.28 -9.33 18.30
N ALA A 55 -2.19 -9.36 19.62
CA ALA A 55 -2.37 -10.55 20.43
C ALA A 55 -3.81 -11.11 20.31
N LEU A 56 -4.82 -10.24 20.42
CA LEU A 56 -6.23 -10.62 20.23
C LEU A 56 -6.50 -11.16 18.82
N ALA A 57 -5.97 -10.50 17.79
CA ALA A 57 -6.10 -10.93 16.41
C ALA A 57 -5.37 -12.25 16.12
N SER A 58 -4.20 -12.46 16.76
CA SER A 58 -3.45 -13.71 16.65
C SER A 58 -4.18 -14.86 17.33
N ALA A 59 -4.74 -14.64 18.52
CA ALA A 59 -5.60 -15.62 19.19
C ALA A 59 -6.79 -16.00 18.30
N TYR A 60 -7.52 -15.01 17.75
CA TYR A 60 -8.62 -15.27 16.82
C TYR A 60 -8.17 -16.06 15.58
N ALA A 61 -7.04 -15.70 14.96
CA ALA A 61 -6.52 -16.36 13.77
C ALA A 61 -6.06 -17.81 14.00
N LEU A 62 -5.69 -18.16 15.24
CA LEU A 62 -5.32 -19.52 15.64
C LEU A 62 -6.54 -20.38 15.97
N PHE A 63 -7.56 -19.83 16.63
CA PHE A 63 -8.74 -20.58 17.10
C PHE A 63 -9.95 -20.57 16.16
N ALA A 64 -9.97 -19.72 15.13
CA ALA A 64 -11.07 -19.72 14.16
C ALA A 64 -11.03 -21.00 13.30
N MET A 65 -12.22 -21.58 13.06
CA MET A 65 -12.38 -22.83 12.30
C MET A 65 -11.71 -22.74 10.93
N PRO A 66 -10.79 -23.68 10.60
CA PRO A 66 -10.16 -23.73 9.30
C PRO A 66 -11.20 -24.14 8.24
N LEU A 67 -11.27 -23.39 7.15
CA LEU A 67 -12.12 -23.70 6.01
C LEU A 67 -11.23 -24.12 4.84
N TYR A 68 -11.45 -25.33 4.37
CA TYR A 68 -10.77 -25.93 3.22
C TYR A 68 -11.63 -25.74 1.97
N SER A 69 -10.98 -25.75 0.82
CA SER A 69 -11.63 -25.58 -0.48
C SER A 69 -11.08 -26.64 -1.40
N ALA A 70 -11.97 -27.35 -2.09
CA ALA A 70 -11.61 -28.27 -3.16
C ALA A 70 -12.33 -27.82 -4.44
N ASP A 71 -11.65 -27.94 -5.58
CA ASP A 71 -12.15 -27.47 -6.86
C ASP A 71 -11.95 -28.50 -7.97
N THR A 72 -12.93 -28.58 -8.86
CA THR A 72 -12.88 -29.35 -10.11
C THR A 72 -12.93 -28.39 -11.30
N LEU A 73 -12.29 -28.77 -12.39
CA LEU A 73 -12.31 -28.03 -13.65
C LEU A 73 -13.01 -28.86 -14.73
N VAL A 74 -14.00 -28.27 -15.36
CA VAL A 74 -14.82 -28.90 -16.38
C VAL A 74 -14.81 -28.04 -17.64
N GLN A 75 -14.44 -28.61 -18.78
CA GLN A 75 -14.57 -27.98 -20.08
C GLN A 75 -15.94 -28.30 -20.66
N VAL A 76 -16.66 -27.26 -21.09
CA VAL A 76 -17.91 -27.41 -21.82
C VAL A 76 -17.72 -26.94 -23.24
N GLU A 77 -17.96 -27.84 -24.19
CA GLU A 77 -17.95 -27.53 -25.61
C GLU A 77 -19.29 -26.95 -26.04
N VAL A 78 -19.24 -25.92 -26.87
CA VAL A 78 -20.43 -25.22 -27.36
C VAL A 78 -21.03 -26.04 -28.50
N PRO A 79 -22.27 -26.56 -28.37
CA PRO A 79 -22.92 -27.21 -29.50
C PRO A 79 -23.17 -26.19 -30.62
N LYS A 80 -22.79 -26.54 -31.85
CA LYS A 80 -23.05 -25.70 -33.04
C LYS A 80 -24.56 -25.77 -33.34
N GLN A 81 -25.29 -24.69 -33.09
CA GLN A 81 -26.77 -24.67 -33.17
C GLN A 81 -27.36 -24.93 -34.58
N ASN A 82 -26.58 -24.84 -35.66
CA ASN A 82 -27.09 -24.88 -37.05
C ASN A 82 -26.55 -26.03 -37.93
N GLU A 83 -26.05 -27.12 -37.35
CA GLU A 83 -25.37 -28.19 -38.10
C GLU A 83 -26.19 -28.81 -39.26
N LEU A 84 -27.51 -28.96 -39.13
CA LEU A 84 -28.33 -29.51 -40.22
C LEU A 84 -28.44 -28.57 -41.43
N ALA A 85 -28.42 -27.25 -41.22
CA ALA A 85 -28.46 -26.29 -42.32
C ALA A 85 -27.09 -26.11 -42.98
N ASP A 86 -26.01 -26.18 -42.20
CA ASP A 86 -24.63 -26.13 -42.70
C ASP A 86 -24.28 -27.37 -43.54
N LEU A 87 -24.87 -28.55 -43.26
CA LEU A 87 -24.69 -29.77 -44.05
C LEU A 87 -25.33 -29.70 -45.45
N VAL A 88 -26.46 -29.00 -45.60
CA VAL A 88 -27.20 -28.88 -46.87
C VAL A 88 -26.65 -27.75 -47.75
N SER A 89 -26.03 -26.73 -47.17
CA SER A 89 -25.65 -25.50 -47.89
C SER A 89 -24.24 -25.51 -48.49
N LYS A 90 -23.29 -26.37 -48.06
CA LYS A 90 -21.86 -26.48 -48.51
C LYS A 90 -21.04 -25.17 -48.52
N GLN A 91 -21.67 -24.00 -48.40
CA GLN A 91 -21.03 -22.73 -48.13
C GLN A 91 -20.87 -22.60 -46.61
N PRO A 92 -19.66 -22.37 -46.08
CA PRO A 92 -19.52 -21.96 -44.69
C PRO A 92 -20.26 -20.64 -44.55
N SER A 93 -21.39 -20.65 -43.84
CA SER A 93 -22.16 -19.47 -43.50
C SER A 93 -21.20 -18.39 -42.95
N GLN A 94 -20.89 -17.37 -43.75
CA GLN A 94 -20.11 -16.20 -43.32
C GLN A 94 -20.89 -15.28 -42.36
N ASN A 95 -22.10 -15.69 -41.93
CA ASN A 95 -22.77 -15.09 -40.79
C ASN A 95 -22.06 -15.51 -39.49
N ASN A 96 -20.86 -14.97 -39.28
CA ASN A 96 -20.22 -14.82 -37.97
C ASN A 96 -20.96 -13.75 -37.15
N SER A 97 -22.28 -13.83 -37.04
CA SER A 97 -22.91 -13.47 -35.77
C SER A 97 -22.73 -14.68 -34.87
N SER A 98 -21.56 -14.78 -34.25
CA SER A 98 -21.45 -15.51 -32.99
C SER A 98 -22.65 -15.07 -32.14
N PRO A 99 -23.44 -15.98 -31.56
CA PRO A 99 -24.41 -15.57 -30.55
C PRO A 99 -23.66 -14.75 -29.50
N ASP A 100 -24.11 -13.52 -29.27
CA ASP A 100 -23.57 -12.65 -28.23
C ASP A 100 -23.64 -13.35 -26.86
N GLY A 101 -22.49 -13.59 -26.22
CA GLY A 101 -22.38 -13.93 -24.79
C GLY A 101 -22.52 -15.41 -24.41
N PRO A 102 -21.85 -15.87 -23.33
CA PRO A 102 -21.18 -17.16 -23.31
C PRO A 102 -22.13 -18.31 -22.92
N PRO A 103 -22.10 -19.46 -23.63
CA PRO A 103 -22.78 -20.68 -23.20
C PRO A 103 -22.41 -21.09 -21.77
N THR A 104 -21.21 -20.69 -21.33
CA THR A 104 -20.69 -20.95 -19.98
C THR A 104 -21.55 -20.36 -18.86
N GLU A 105 -22.25 -19.23 -19.04
CA GLU A 105 -23.16 -18.70 -18.01
C GLU A 105 -24.39 -19.59 -17.80
N THR A 106 -24.98 -20.07 -18.89
CA THR A 106 -26.07 -21.05 -18.86
C THR A 106 -25.62 -22.34 -18.19
N GLU A 107 -24.39 -22.80 -18.47
CA GLU A 107 -23.83 -23.99 -17.80
C GLU A 107 -23.64 -23.77 -16.30
N MET A 108 -23.16 -22.60 -15.87
CA MET A 108 -23.03 -22.29 -14.45
C MET A 108 -24.40 -22.28 -13.74
N ALA A 109 -25.45 -21.80 -14.41
CA ALA A 109 -26.82 -21.86 -13.89
C ALA A 109 -27.34 -23.31 -13.76
N ILE A 110 -26.95 -24.18 -14.68
CA ILE A 110 -27.35 -25.60 -14.66
C ILE A 110 -26.62 -26.37 -13.57
N VAL A 111 -25.32 -26.13 -13.37
CA VAL A 111 -24.55 -26.71 -12.25
C VAL A 111 -25.16 -26.30 -10.90
N THR A 112 -25.69 -25.08 -10.79
CA THR A 112 -26.33 -24.57 -9.57
C THR A 112 -27.81 -24.94 -9.44
N SER A 113 -28.36 -25.68 -10.41
CA SER A 113 -29.75 -26.10 -10.40
C SER A 113 -30.03 -27.20 -9.38
N ARG A 114 -31.29 -27.27 -8.90
CA ARG A 114 -31.76 -28.29 -7.97
C ARG A 114 -31.58 -29.72 -8.51
N ALA A 115 -31.73 -29.93 -9.81
CA ALA A 115 -31.57 -31.22 -10.45
C ALA A 115 -30.16 -31.82 -10.24
N VAL A 116 -29.14 -30.95 -10.19
CA VAL A 116 -27.75 -31.36 -9.95
C VAL A 116 -27.44 -31.42 -8.44
N LEU A 117 -27.93 -30.45 -7.66
CA LEU A 117 -27.53 -30.30 -6.26
C LEU A 117 -28.30 -31.19 -5.28
N ALA A 118 -29.61 -31.41 -5.48
CA ALA A 118 -30.43 -32.17 -4.53
C ALA A 118 -29.95 -33.62 -4.32
N PRO A 119 -29.56 -34.38 -5.37
CA PRO A 119 -29.01 -35.73 -5.19
C PRO A 119 -27.71 -35.73 -4.37
N VAL A 120 -26.83 -34.74 -4.56
CA VAL A 120 -25.58 -34.61 -3.80
C VAL A 120 -25.87 -34.31 -2.34
N ILE A 121 -26.80 -33.39 -2.07
CA ILE A 121 -27.20 -33.03 -0.71
C ILE A 121 -27.73 -34.26 0.04
N ALA A 122 -28.58 -35.06 -0.61
CA ALA A 122 -29.13 -36.29 -0.03
C ALA A 122 -28.04 -37.37 0.17
N GLN A 123 -27.15 -37.56 -0.82
CA GLN A 123 -26.06 -38.55 -0.75
C GLN A 123 -25.12 -38.30 0.42
N TYR A 124 -24.75 -37.05 0.66
CA TYR A 124 -23.84 -36.64 1.74
C TYR A 124 -24.56 -36.16 3.01
N LYS A 125 -25.88 -36.31 3.09
CA LYS A 125 -26.72 -35.97 4.26
C LYS A 125 -26.52 -34.52 4.72
N LEU A 126 -26.32 -33.60 3.78
CA LEU A 126 -26.04 -32.19 4.06
C LEU A 126 -27.29 -31.38 4.44
N ASP A 127 -28.41 -32.07 4.57
CA ASP A 127 -29.73 -31.62 4.94
C ASP A 127 -30.08 -31.95 6.41
N VAL A 128 -29.21 -32.67 7.13
CA VAL A 128 -29.25 -32.83 8.59
C VAL A 128 -28.08 -32.06 9.20
N VAL A 129 -28.37 -31.18 10.15
CA VAL A 129 -27.38 -30.32 10.78
C VAL A 129 -27.34 -30.62 12.26
N VAL A 130 -26.16 -31.02 12.74
CA VAL A 130 -25.90 -31.23 14.16
C VAL A 130 -24.94 -30.17 14.67
N THR A 131 -25.36 -29.39 15.65
CA THR A 131 -24.51 -28.38 16.30
C THR A 131 -24.44 -28.62 17.81
N PRO A 132 -23.26 -28.89 18.38
CA PRO A 132 -23.11 -29.07 19.82
C PRO A 132 -23.34 -27.75 20.58
N HIS A 133 -24.03 -27.79 21.72
CA HIS A 133 -24.16 -26.63 22.60
C HIS A 133 -22.85 -26.39 23.36
N ARG A 134 -22.12 -25.32 23.00
CA ARG A 134 -20.80 -24.99 23.56
C ARG A 134 -20.82 -23.71 24.37
N PHE A 135 -19.93 -23.63 25.37
CA PHE A 135 -19.72 -22.40 26.14
C PHE A 135 -19.02 -21.32 25.28
N PRO A 136 -19.45 -20.04 25.29
CA PRO A 136 -18.86 -18.99 24.46
C PRO A 136 -17.36 -18.80 24.72
N VAL A 137 -16.58 -18.68 23.65
CA VAL A 137 -15.10 -18.49 23.64
C VAL A 137 -14.32 -19.69 24.19
N LEU A 138 -14.57 -20.14 25.42
CA LEU A 138 -13.84 -21.25 26.05
C LEU A 138 -14.10 -22.59 25.35
N GLY A 139 -15.33 -22.86 24.91
CA GLY A 139 -15.66 -24.11 24.20
C GLY A 139 -15.00 -24.24 22.82
N LYS A 140 -14.59 -23.13 22.19
CA LYS A 140 -13.82 -23.16 20.93
C LYS A 140 -12.34 -23.46 21.16
N ILE A 141 -11.80 -23.04 22.31
CA ILE A 141 -10.41 -23.30 22.69
C ILE A 141 -10.25 -24.77 23.04
N SER A 142 -11.18 -25.32 23.80
CA SER A 142 -11.14 -26.72 24.22
C SER A 142 -11.34 -27.68 23.03
N GLU A 143 -12.22 -27.36 22.07
CA GLU A 143 -12.36 -28.11 20.81
C GLU A 143 -11.07 -28.14 19.99
N ALA A 144 -10.36 -27.03 19.88
CA ALA A 144 -9.11 -26.96 19.11
C ALA A 144 -7.99 -27.85 19.71
N LEU A 145 -8.12 -28.23 20.98
CA LEU A 145 -7.18 -29.09 21.71
C LEU A 145 -7.69 -30.53 21.85
N ALA A 146 -8.92 -30.81 21.42
CA ALA A 146 -9.57 -32.10 21.61
C ALA A 146 -9.33 -33.04 20.42
N THR A 147 -9.30 -34.34 20.71
CA THR A 147 -9.22 -35.41 19.72
C THR A 147 -10.63 -35.83 19.30
N ARG A 148 -10.90 -35.96 17.99
CA ARG A 148 -12.22 -36.44 17.50
C ARG A 148 -12.52 -37.83 18.07
N GLY A 149 -13.72 -38.01 18.60
CA GLY A 149 -14.21 -39.28 19.15
C GLY A 149 -13.92 -39.49 20.64
N GLU A 150 -13.07 -38.66 21.26
CA GLU A 150 -12.78 -38.70 22.69
C GLU A 150 -13.31 -37.42 23.37
N PRO A 151 -14.50 -37.44 23.99
CA PRO A 151 -15.10 -36.24 24.55
C PRO A 151 -14.30 -35.74 25.77
N SER A 152 -13.91 -34.46 25.70
CA SER A 152 -13.05 -33.81 26.68
C SER A 152 -13.74 -33.63 28.04
N ARG A 153 -12.95 -33.57 29.12
CA ARG A 153 -13.48 -33.34 30.48
C ARG A 153 -14.19 -31.98 30.59
N ALA A 154 -15.24 -31.93 31.40
CA ALA A 154 -15.98 -30.68 31.65
C ALA A 154 -15.09 -29.69 32.37
N TRP A 155 -14.84 -28.54 31.77
CA TRP A 155 -14.23 -27.44 32.49
C TRP A 155 -15.27 -26.84 33.44
N LEU A 156 -14.84 -26.51 34.66
CA LEU A 156 -15.67 -25.84 35.67
C LEU A 156 -16.94 -26.61 36.09
N GLY A 157 -17.01 -27.92 35.87
CA GLY A 157 -18.16 -28.76 36.26
C GLY A 157 -19.43 -28.56 35.41
N LEU A 158 -19.33 -27.85 34.27
CA LEU A 158 -20.45 -27.55 33.39
C LEU A 158 -20.69 -28.71 32.39
N SER A 159 -21.33 -29.78 32.84
CA SER A 159 -21.54 -31.04 32.08
C SER A 159 -22.56 -30.96 30.94
N LYS A 160 -23.44 -29.95 30.93
CA LYS A 160 -24.43 -29.74 29.86
C LYS A 160 -23.81 -29.26 28.54
N TYR A 161 -22.62 -28.66 28.59
CA TYR A 161 -21.95 -28.10 27.42
C TYR A 161 -20.93 -29.09 26.85
N ALA A 162 -20.86 -29.14 25.52
CA ALA A 162 -19.77 -29.78 24.79
C ALA A 162 -18.47 -28.99 24.98
N TRP A 163 -17.39 -29.69 25.32
CA TRP A 163 -16.05 -29.15 25.57
C TRP A 163 -15.02 -29.64 24.54
N GLY A 164 -15.42 -30.38 23.51
CA GLY A 164 -14.55 -30.76 22.39
C GLY A 164 -14.27 -32.27 22.35
N GLY A 165 -14.20 -32.82 21.13
CA GLY A 165 -13.98 -34.25 20.89
C GLY A 165 -15.26 -35.07 20.73
N GLU A 166 -16.43 -34.44 20.94
CA GLU A 166 -17.73 -35.08 20.74
C GLU A 166 -18.00 -35.35 19.26
N GLN A 167 -18.63 -36.49 18.95
CA GLN A 167 -19.02 -36.88 17.61
C GLN A 167 -20.44 -37.45 17.63
N VAL A 168 -21.31 -36.92 16.78
CA VAL A 168 -22.69 -37.37 16.63
C VAL A 168 -23.00 -37.43 15.13
N ASP A 169 -23.04 -38.66 14.60
CA ASP A 169 -23.32 -38.90 13.19
C ASP A 169 -24.72 -39.50 13.03
N ILE A 170 -25.63 -38.71 12.48
CA ILE A 170 -27.03 -39.09 12.24
C ILE A 170 -27.15 -39.56 10.80
N SER A 171 -27.51 -40.83 10.61
CA SER A 171 -27.56 -41.44 9.30
C SER A 171 -28.90 -41.33 8.61
N GLN A 172 -29.98 -41.28 9.37
CA GLN A 172 -31.33 -41.07 8.89
C GLN A 172 -32.12 -40.23 9.90
N LEU A 173 -32.76 -39.16 9.42
CA LEU A 173 -33.68 -38.35 10.22
C LEU A 173 -34.89 -37.99 9.35
N SER A 174 -36.04 -38.54 9.71
CA SER A 174 -37.34 -38.21 9.10
C SER A 174 -38.19 -37.50 10.14
N VAL A 175 -38.70 -36.33 9.75
CA VAL A 175 -39.61 -35.53 10.58
C VAL A 175 -40.79 -35.04 9.74
N PRO A 176 -41.97 -34.85 10.33
CA PRO A 176 -43.11 -34.19 9.69
C PRO A 176 -42.76 -32.78 9.16
N ARG A 177 -43.51 -32.31 8.16
CA ARG A 177 -43.28 -30.99 7.54
C ARG A 177 -43.28 -29.82 8.55
N GLU A 178 -44.02 -29.95 9.65
CA GLU A 178 -44.11 -28.94 10.71
C GLU A 178 -42.82 -28.78 11.52
N LEU A 179 -41.99 -29.83 11.56
CA LEU A 179 -40.73 -29.87 12.29
C LEU A 179 -39.50 -29.67 11.37
N LEU A 180 -39.69 -29.43 10.07
CA LEU A 180 -38.62 -29.04 9.16
C LEU A 180 -38.13 -27.62 9.50
N ASP A 181 -36.82 -27.39 9.37
CA ASP A 181 -36.12 -26.14 9.72
C ASP A 181 -36.29 -25.69 11.19
N LYS A 182 -36.85 -26.54 12.05
CA LYS A 182 -36.97 -26.31 13.50
C LYS A 182 -35.76 -26.85 14.25
N LYS A 183 -35.44 -26.20 15.38
CA LYS A 183 -34.34 -26.60 16.26
C LYS A 183 -34.81 -27.68 17.22
N LEU A 184 -34.38 -28.91 16.98
CA LEU A 184 -34.66 -30.03 17.88
C LEU A 184 -33.45 -30.21 18.82
N GLU A 185 -33.70 -30.59 20.07
CA GLU A 185 -32.62 -30.81 21.04
C GLU A 185 -32.37 -32.30 21.22
N LEU A 186 -31.17 -32.77 20.87
CA LEU A 186 -30.71 -34.12 21.12
C LEU A 186 -29.95 -34.16 22.44
N LYS A 187 -30.48 -34.89 23.43
CA LYS A 187 -29.90 -35.07 24.75
C LYS A 187 -29.35 -36.47 24.91
N VAL A 188 -28.10 -36.58 25.36
CA VAL A 188 -27.42 -37.86 25.62
C VAL A 188 -27.66 -38.29 27.06
N LEU A 189 -28.19 -39.50 27.27
CA LEU A 189 -28.53 -40.01 28.59
C LEU A 189 -27.37 -40.75 29.24
N ASP A 190 -26.87 -41.81 28.58
CA ASP A 190 -25.87 -42.74 29.14
C ASP A 190 -24.81 -43.18 28.08
N GLY A 191 -24.22 -42.24 27.36
CA GLY A 191 -23.16 -42.50 26.38
C GLY A 191 -23.59 -43.30 25.13
N ARG A 192 -24.70 -44.04 25.18
CA ARG A 192 -25.26 -44.80 24.04
C ARG A 192 -26.75 -44.56 23.80
N HIS A 193 -27.52 -44.16 24.82
CA HIS A 193 -28.92 -43.77 24.65
C HIS A 193 -29.05 -42.27 24.44
N TYR A 194 -29.98 -41.89 23.57
CA TYR A 194 -30.29 -40.50 23.25
C TYR A 194 -31.80 -40.25 23.22
N GLN A 195 -32.18 -38.99 23.45
CA GLN A 195 -33.53 -38.49 23.28
C GLN A 195 -33.52 -37.27 22.39
N LEU A 196 -34.38 -37.24 21.37
CA LEU A 196 -34.65 -36.06 20.57
C LEU A 196 -35.88 -35.36 21.12
N LEU A 197 -35.76 -34.06 21.40
CA LEU A 197 -36.77 -33.21 22.02
C LEU A 197 -37.19 -32.11 21.03
N ASP A 198 -38.45 -31.66 21.10
CA ASP A 198 -38.91 -30.47 20.39
C ASP A 198 -38.49 -29.16 21.10
N GLU A 199 -38.85 -28.00 20.52
CA GLU A 199 -38.57 -26.68 21.11
C GLU A 199 -39.26 -26.46 22.49
N GLN A 200 -40.28 -27.27 22.81
CA GLN A 200 -41.06 -27.20 24.05
C GLN A 200 -40.55 -28.19 25.11
N GLY A 201 -39.55 -29.03 24.78
CA GLY A 201 -38.98 -30.04 25.66
C GLY A 201 -39.74 -31.38 25.68
N ASN A 202 -40.69 -31.61 24.76
CA ASN A 202 -41.37 -32.89 24.63
C ASN A 202 -40.49 -33.90 23.88
N VAL A 203 -40.47 -35.15 24.35
CA VAL A 203 -39.69 -36.23 23.72
C VAL A 203 -40.36 -36.66 22.42
N LEU A 204 -39.67 -36.47 21.29
CA LEU A 204 -40.11 -36.89 19.96
C LEU A 204 -39.75 -38.35 19.69
N VAL A 205 -38.50 -38.74 19.96
CA VAL A 205 -38.01 -40.12 19.81
C VAL A 205 -36.89 -40.40 20.81
N SER A 206 -36.83 -41.62 21.33
CA SER A 206 -35.73 -42.13 22.17
C SER A 206 -35.11 -43.34 21.49
N GLY A 207 -33.79 -43.43 21.46
CA GLY A 207 -33.07 -44.47 20.74
C GLY A 207 -31.72 -44.83 21.35
N VAL A 208 -31.06 -45.82 20.75
CA VAL A 208 -29.72 -46.28 21.09
C VAL A 208 -28.85 -46.17 19.84
N GLU A 209 -27.56 -45.88 20.00
CA GLU A 209 -26.56 -45.91 18.92
C GLU A 209 -26.63 -47.20 18.09
N GLY A 210 -26.76 -47.07 16.77
CA GLY A 210 -26.86 -48.17 15.80
C GLY A 210 -28.25 -48.33 15.17
N PRO A 211 -29.24 -48.93 15.86
CA PRO A 211 -30.54 -49.26 15.28
C PRO A 211 -31.42 -48.01 15.03
N LEU A 212 -32.29 -48.10 14.01
CA LEU A 212 -33.29 -47.07 13.72
C LEU A 212 -34.33 -47.00 14.85
N ALA A 213 -34.39 -45.85 15.53
CA ALA A 213 -35.42 -45.57 16.52
C ALA A 213 -36.59 -44.85 15.85
N GLN A 214 -37.82 -45.30 16.12
CA GLN A 214 -39.03 -44.70 15.57
C GLN A 214 -40.07 -44.48 16.66
N SER A 215 -40.68 -43.30 16.65
CA SER A 215 -41.76 -42.92 17.56
C SER A 215 -42.73 -42.03 16.79
N GLY A 216 -43.95 -42.53 16.55
CA GLY A 216 -44.95 -41.86 15.72
C GLY A 216 -44.44 -41.58 14.30
N ALA A 217 -44.53 -40.32 13.88
CA ALA A 217 -44.10 -39.85 12.55
C ALA A 217 -42.61 -39.43 12.48
N VAL A 218 -41.86 -39.59 13.57
CA VAL A 218 -40.43 -39.25 13.65
C VAL A 218 -39.60 -40.53 13.72
N SER A 219 -38.58 -40.63 12.85
CA SER A 219 -37.61 -41.73 12.88
C SER A 219 -36.19 -41.19 12.80
N MET A 220 -35.30 -41.72 13.64
CA MET A 220 -33.91 -41.27 13.74
C MET A 220 -32.98 -42.46 13.95
N GLN A 221 -31.90 -42.50 13.17
CA GLN A 221 -30.80 -43.46 13.32
C GLN A 221 -29.49 -42.69 13.55
N VAL A 222 -28.76 -43.08 14.59
CA VAL A 222 -27.45 -42.51 14.95
C VAL A 222 -26.41 -43.61 14.76
N ASP A 223 -25.49 -43.43 13.82
CA ASP A 223 -24.46 -44.42 13.51
C ASP A 223 -23.32 -44.38 14.54
N GLN A 224 -22.98 -43.18 15.02
CA GLN A 224 -21.91 -42.98 15.99
C GLN A 224 -22.31 -41.91 17.01
N LEU A 225 -22.18 -42.23 18.30
CA LEU A 225 -22.50 -41.34 19.43
C LEU A 225 -21.35 -41.32 20.45
N ALA A 226 -20.40 -40.40 20.28
CA ALA A 226 -19.34 -40.13 21.24
C ALA A 226 -19.60 -38.81 21.96
N ALA A 227 -20.25 -38.87 23.13
CA ALA A 227 -20.68 -37.71 23.91
C ALA A 227 -20.73 -38.05 25.41
N ARG A 228 -20.63 -37.05 26.29
CA ARG A 228 -20.77 -37.24 27.75
C ARG A 228 -22.24 -37.26 28.18
N ASN A 229 -22.51 -37.95 29.28
CA ASN A 229 -23.85 -38.01 29.86
C ASN A 229 -24.36 -36.60 30.21
N GLY A 230 -25.54 -36.25 29.72
CA GLY A 230 -26.19 -34.97 29.93
C GLY A 230 -25.81 -33.86 28.95
N GLU A 231 -24.93 -34.12 27.97
CA GLU A 231 -24.66 -33.19 26.87
C GLU A 231 -25.86 -33.04 25.94
N THR A 232 -26.04 -31.83 25.41
CA THR A 232 -27.10 -31.53 24.45
C THR A 232 -26.56 -30.97 23.14
N PHE A 233 -27.21 -31.35 22.04
CA PHE A 233 -26.89 -30.96 20.68
C PHE A 233 -28.16 -30.40 20.02
N THR A 234 -28.04 -29.34 19.25
CA THR A 234 -29.12 -28.92 18.36
C THR A 234 -29.07 -29.76 17.09
N VAL A 235 -30.18 -30.37 16.71
CA VAL A 235 -30.37 -31.13 15.48
C VAL A 235 -31.45 -30.43 14.67
N GLU A 236 -31.14 -30.07 13.43
CA GLU A 236 -32.09 -29.46 12.49
C GLU A 236 -32.20 -30.35 11.25
N ARG A 237 -33.43 -30.74 10.88
CA ARG A 237 -33.71 -31.33 9.57
C ARG A 237 -34.14 -30.22 8.63
N LEU A 238 -33.28 -29.87 7.67
CA LEU A 238 -33.57 -28.81 6.73
C LEU A 238 -34.60 -29.27 5.70
N ASP A 239 -35.47 -28.34 5.28
CA ASP A 239 -36.25 -28.54 4.06
C ASP A 239 -35.31 -28.55 2.83
N GLU A 240 -35.79 -29.06 1.70
CA GLU A 240 -34.93 -29.19 0.52
C GLU A 240 -34.47 -27.83 -0.05
N VAL A 241 -35.29 -26.78 0.09
CA VAL A 241 -34.99 -25.43 -0.42
C VAL A 241 -33.92 -24.77 0.45
N SER A 242 -34.10 -24.79 1.76
CA SER A 242 -33.18 -24.38 2.81
C SER A 242 -31.85 -25.11 2.71
N ALA A 243 -31.88 -26.42 2.46
CA ALA A 243 -30.68 -27.23 2.24
C ALA A 243 -29.91 -26.77 0.99
N VAL A 244 -30.59 -26.55 -0.15
CA VAL A 244 -29.98 -26.03 -1.39
C VAL A 244 -29.41 -24.62 -1.18
N GLN A 245 -30.15 -23.71 -0.53
CA GLN A 245 -29.67 -22.36 -0.25
C GLN A 245 -28.42 -22.35 0.65
N ARG A 246 -28.40 -23.21 1.68
CA ARG A 246 -27.24 -23.39 2.55
C ARG A 246 -26.05 -23.99 1.79
N PHE A 247 -26.30 -24.94 0.89
CA PHE A 247 -25.29 -25.54 0.02
C PHE A 247 -24.68 -24.51 -0.93
N LEU A 248 -25.51 -23.69 -1.59
CA LEU A 248 -25.09 -22.62 -2.51
C LEU A 248 -24.23 -21.54 -1.83
N LYS A 249 -24.39 -21.31 -0.51
CA LYS A 249 -23.48 -20.40 0.23
C LYS A 249 -22.03 -20.92 0.30
N ARG A 250 -21.84 -22.24 0.16
CA ARG A 250 -20.54 -22.93 0.22
C ARG A 250 -20.02 -23.37 -1.16
N LEU A 251 -20.91 -23.49 -2.14
CA LEU A 251 -20.58 -23.78 -3.54
C LEU A 251 -20.30 -22.47 -4.30
N LYS A 252 -19.21 -22.44 -5.05
CA LYS A 252 -18.84 -21.34 -5.96
C LYS A 252 -18.57 -21.91 -7.33
N VAL A 253 -19.33 -21.46 -8.31
CA VAL A 253 -19.15 -21.84 -9.72
C VAL A 253 -18.70 -20.59 -10.48
N THR A 254 -17.55 -20.68 -11.13
CA THR A 254 -16.94 -19.53 -11.84
C THR A 254 -16.26 -19.98 -13.13
N GLN A 255 -16.27 -19.14 -14.15
CA GLN A 255 -15.55 -19.39 -15.40
C GLN A 255 -14.06 -19.03 -15.29
N VAL A 256 -13.17 -19.89 -15.80
CA VAL A 256 -11.72 -19.67 -15.81
C VAL A 256 -11.30 -18.91 -17.08
N GLY A 257 -11.39 -17.58 -17.04
CA GLY A 257 -11.10 -16.71 -18.20
C GLY A 257 -12.32 -16.54 -19.11
N LYS A 258 -12.50 -15.36 -19.69
CA LYS A 258 -13.63 -15.11 -20.60
C LYS A 258 -13.45 -15.97 -21.87
N GLU A 259 -14.52 -16.63 -22.30
CA GLU A 259 -14.60 -17.44 -23.54
C GLU A 259 -13.78 -18.74 -23.57
N THR A 260 -13.26 -19.21 -22.44
CA THR A 260 -12.46 -20.45 -22.41
C THR A 260 -13.29 -21.73 -22.46
N GLY A 261 -14.61 -21.65 -22.24
CA GLY A 261 -15.47 -22.81 -22.03
C GLY A 261 -15.18 -23.60 -20.74
N ILE A 262 -14.25 -23.15 -19.88
CA ILE A 262 -13.87 -23.87 -18.66
C ILE A 262 -14.63 -23.33 -17.44
N VAL A 263 -15.38 -24.21 -16.79
CA VAL A 263 -16.12 -23.98 -15.54
C VAL A 263 -15.34 -24.57 -14.36
N GLN A 264 -15.02 -23.72 -13.38
CA GLN A 264 -14.49 -24.13 -12.09
C GLN A 264 -15.64 -24.28 -11.08
N ILE A 265 -15.77 -25.46 -10.51
CA ILE A 265 -16.74 -25.78 -9.45
C ILE A 265 -15.96 -25.95 -8.16
N ARG A 266 -16.19 -25.08 -7.17
CA ARG A 266 -15.47 -25.04 -5.91
C ARG A 266 -16.42 -25.21 -4.74
N TYR A 267 -16.08 -26.08 -3.79
CA TYR A 267 -16.86 -26.26 -2.57
C TYR A 267 -16.00 -26.03 -1.32
N GLU A 268 -16.51 -25.22 -0.39
CA GLU A 268 -15.81 -24.85 0.86
C GLU A 268 -16.40 -25.60 2.07
N ASN A 269 -15.58 -26.37 2.80
CA ASN A 269 -15.99 -27.09 4.02
C ASN A 269 -14.87 -27.14 5.07
N GLY A 270 -15.22 -27.32 6.35
CA GLY A 270 -14.25 -27.48 7.44
C GLY A 270 -13.56 -28.85 7.42
N ASP A 271 -14.19 -29.85 6.81
CA ASP A 271 -13.58 -31.15 6.57
C ASP A 271 -13.02 -31.22 5.13
N PRO A 272 -11.69 -31.39 4.95
CA PRO A 272 -11.07 -31.40 3.62
C PRO A 272 -11.48 -32.62 2.78
N ALA A 273 -11.74 -33.78 3.41
CA ALA A 273 -12.15 -34.98 2.68
C ALA A 273 -13.57 -34.83 2.13
N LEU A 274 -14.49 -34.31 2.96
CA LEU A 274 -15.86 -34.01 2.54
C LEU A 274 -15.89 -32.94 1.46
N ALA A 275 -15.04 -31.89 1.55
CA ALA A 275 -14.96 -30.86 0.52
C ALA A 275 -14.62 -31.43 -0.86
N THR A 276 -13.63 -32.33 -0.92
CA THR A 276 -13.21 -33.01 -2.14
C THR A 276 -14.28 -33.95 -2.68
N ALA A 277 -14.87 -34.78 -1.82
CA ALA A 277 -15.90 -35.74 -2.20
C ALA A 277 -17.14 -35.03 -2.78
N VAL A 278 -17.59 -33.96 -2.12
CA VAL A 278 -18.75 -33.16 -2.59
C VAL A 278 -18.44 -32.45 -3.90
N ALA A 279 -17.27 -31.83 -4.06
CA ALA A 279 -16.90 -31.17 -5.31
C ALA A 279 -16.89 -32.15 -6.51
N ASN A 280 -16.30 -33.33 -6.32
CA ASN A 280 -16.32 -34.39 -7.33
C ASN A 280 -17.73 -34.91 -7.62
N ALA A 281 -18.57 -35.09 -6.59
CA ALA A 281 -19.93 -35.57 -6.76
C ALA A 281 -20.85 -34.58 -7.50
N VAL A 282 -20.72 -33.27 -7.23
CA VAL A 282 -21.43 -32.23 -8.00
C VAL A 282 -21.06 -32.32 -9.47
N THR A 283 -19.77 -32.46 -9.78
CA THR A 283 -19.28 -32.59 -11.16
C THR A 283 -19.78 -33.85 -11.84
N GLN A 284 -19.73 -34.99 -11.16
CA GLN A 284 -20.24 -36.27 -11.69
C GLN A 284 -21.75 -36.21 -11.96
N ASN A 285 -22.54 -35.66 -11.04
CA ASN A 285 -23.99 -35.52 -11.24
C ASN A 285 -24.33 -34.52 -12.35
N TYR A 286 -23.57 -33.43 -12.50
CA TYR A 286 -23.72 -32.51 -13.63
C TYR A 286 -23.46 -33.22 -14.96
N ILE A 287 -22.37 -33.98 -15.08
CA ILE A 287 -22.04 -34.74 -16.29
C ILE A 287 -23.13 -35.78 -16.58
N GLY A 288 -23.56 -36.53 -15.58
CA GLY A 288 -24.64 -37.52 -15.73
C GLY A 288 -25.93 -36.87 -16.22
N SER A 289 -26.32 -35.74 -15.63
CA SER A 289 -27.49 -34.97 -16.08
C SER A 289 -27.35 -34.46 -17.51
N ARG A 290 -26.14 -34.09 -17.94
CA ARG A 290 -25.88 -33.63 -19.32
C ARG A 290 -25.92 -34.77 -20.33
N VAL A 291 -25.31 -35.92 -20.01
CA VAL A 291 -25.38 -37.10 -20.88
C VAL A 291 -26.82 -37.54 -21.08
N MET A 292 -27.64 -37.58 -20.02
CA MET A 292 -29.06 -37.92 -20.14
C MET A 292 -29.83 -36.93 -21.03
N GLN A 293 -29.62 -35.61 -20.85
CA GLN A 293 -30.28 -34.59 -21.68
C GLN A 293 -29.87 -34.70 -23.15
N THR A 294 -28.57 -34.84 -23.43
CA THR A 294 -28.06 -34.97 -24.80
C THR A 294 -28.58 -36.25 -25.47
N GLN A 295 -28.67 -37.38 -24.75
CA GLN A 295 -29.26 -38.61 -25.27
C GLN A 295 -30.75 -38.45 -25.60
N GLU A 296 -31.50 -37.73 -24.76
CA GLU A 296 -32.93 -37.47 -25.00
C GLU A 296 -33.13 -36.56 -26.23
N GLU A 297 -32.34 -35.49 -26.35
CA GLU A 297 -32.36 -34.58 -27.51
C GLU A 297 -31.97 -35.30 -28.80
N ALA A 298 -30.88 -36.06 -28.79
CA ALA A 298 -30.44 -36.86 -29.93
C ALA A 298 -31.51 -37.90 -30.30
N SER A 299 -32.14 -38.56 -29.34
CA SER A 299 -33.21 -39.53 -29.59
C SER A 299 -34.43 -38.88 -30.26
N LYS A 300 -34.85 -37.69 -29.82
CA LYS A 300 -35.97 -36.95 -30.44
C LYS A 300 -35.62 -36.54 -31.87
N MET A 301 -34.42 -36.00 -32.08
CA MET A 301 -33.98 -35.56 -33.40
C MET A 301 -33.80 -36.73 -34.38
N LEU A 302 -33.26 -37.85 -33.92
CA LEU A 302 -33.10 -39.07 -34.71
C LEU A 302 -34.48 -39.64 -35.10
N ALA A 303 -35.46 -39.62 -34.18
CA ALA A 303 -36.83 -40.01 -34.50
C ALA A 303 -37.45 -39.11 -35.59
N PHE A 304 -37.24 -37.80 -35.52
CA PHE A 304 -37.67 -36.86 -36.57
C PHE A 304 -37.04 -37.21 -37.93
N ILE A 305 -35.71 -37.39 -38.00
CA ILE A 305 -35.02 -37.72 -39.26
C ILE A 305 -35.50 -39.05 -39.81
N ASN A 306 -35.59 -40.09 -38.99
CA ASN A 306 -36.02 -41.42 -39.44
C ASN A 306 -37.46 -41.43 -39.98
N ASN A 307 -38.33 -40.57 -39.46
CA ASN A 307 -39.69 -40.44 -39.97
C ASN A 307 -39.75 -39.71 -41.32
N GLU A 308 -38.85 -38.76 -41.59
CA GLU A 308 -38.80 -38.01 -42.85
C GLU A 308 -37.98 -38.70 -43.95
N LEU A 309 -37.02 -39.57 -43.61
CA LEU A 309 -36.16 -40.28 -44.57
C LEU A 309 -36.93 -41.07 -45.65
N PRO A 310 -38.03 -41.80 -45.36
CA PRO A 310 -38.81 -42.51 -46.38
C PRO A 310 -39.38 -41.56 -47.43
N ARG A 311 -39.90 -40.40 -46.99
CA ARG A 311 -40.46 -39.39 -47.87
C ARG A 311 -39.38 -38.83 -48.81
N LEU A 312 -38.23 -38.43 -48.27
CA LEU A 312 -37.12 -37.91 -49.07
C LEU A 312 -36.57 -38.94 -50.07
N ARG A 313 -36.52 -40.22 -49.68
CA ARG A 313 -36.13 -41.32 -50.57
C ARG A 313 -37.11 -41.49 -51.73
N ASP A 314 -38.41 -41.41 -51.46
CA ASP A 314 -39.44 -41.57 -52.49
C ASP A 314 -39.47 -40.35 -53.42
N GLU A 315 -39.26 -39.13 -52.90
CA GLU A 315 -39.06 -37.90 -53.68
C GLU A 315 -37.84 -38.02 -54.62
N LEU A 316 -36.70 -38.52 -54.12
CA LEU A 316 -35.51 -38.78 -54.94
C LEU A 316 -35.79 -39.77 -56.07
N ARG A 317 -36.41 -40.91 -55.77
CA ARG A 317 -36.76 -41.93 -56.77
C ARG A 317 -37.67 -41.39 -57.87
N GLN A 318 -38.65 -40.56 -57.50
CA GLN A 318 -39.54 -39.93 -58.47
C GLN A 318 -38.78 -38.95 -59.37
N ALA A 319 -37.92 -38.11 -58.80
CA ALA A 319 -37.12 -37.16 -59.56
C ALA A 319 -36.14 -37.87 -60.52
N GLU A 320 -35.47 -38.94 -60.07
CA GLU A 320 -34.60 -39.78 -60.91
C GLU A 320 -35.37 -40.46 -62.05
N ALA A 321 -36.56 -41.01 -61.76
CA ALA A 321 -37.40 -41.65 -62.77
C ALA A 321 -37.87 -40.66 -63.84
N GLN A 322 -38.26 -39.44 -63.45
CA GLN A 322 -38.65 -38.37 -64.39
C GLN A 322 -37.47 -37.93 -65.26
N LEU A 323 -36.29 -37.75 -64.67
CA LEU A 323 -35.06 -37.42 -65.40
C LEU A 323 -34.70 -38.52 -66.40
N GLN A 324 -34.78 -39.79 -65.99
CA GLN A 324 -34.44 -40.92 -66.85
C GLN A 324 -35.44 -41.09 -68.00
N ALA A 325 -36.74 -40.95 -67.73
CA ALA A 325 -37.78 -40.99 -68.77
C ALA A 325 -37.56 -39.88 -69.82
N HIS A 326 -37.20 -38.66 -69.38
CA HIS A 326 -36.89 -37.56 -70.27
C HIS A 326 -35.61 -37.80 -71.09
N ARG A 327 -34.55 -38.34 -70.49
CA ARG A 327 -33.31 -38.69 -71.20
C ARG A 327 -33.54 -39.74 -72.30
N VAL A 328 -34.40 -40.72 -72.04
CA VAL A 328 -34.77 -41.76 -73.02
C VAL A 328 -35.61 -41.17 -74.17
N ALA A 329 -36.51 -40.22 -73.88
CA ALA A 329 -37.35 -39.59 -74.89
C ALA A 329 -36.60 -38.60 -75.80
N SER A 330 -35.62 -37.87 -75.25
CA SER A 330 -35.00 -36.71 -75.92
C SER A 330 -33.68 -37.02 -76.63
N GLY A 331 -33.09 -38.22 -76.45
CA GLY A 331 -31.91 -38.70 -77.20
C GLY A 331 -30.61 -37.89 -77.06
N SER A 332 -30.59 -36.83 -76.25
CA SER A 332 -29.44 -35.93 -76.05
C SER A 332 -28.66 -36.28 -74.78
N MET A 333 -27.34 -36.43 -74.89
CA MET A 333 -26.43 -36.85 -73.80
C MET A 333 -25.41 -35.76 -73.38
N GLN A 334 -25.48 -34.54 -73.91
CA GLN A 334 -24.52 -33.48 -73.59
C GLN A 334 -25.21 -32.18 -73.19
N ALA A 335 -25.00 -31.76 -71.93
CA ALA A 335 -25.42 -30.45 -71.45
C ALA A 335 -24.53 -29.36 -72.07
N SER A 336 -25.13 -28.29 -72.60
CA SER A 336 -24.37 -27.12 -73.08
C SER A 336 -23.69 -26.39 -71.92
N THR A 337 -22.63 -25.64 -72.19
CA THR A 337 -21.92 -24.82 -71.18
C THR A 337 -22.82 -23.79 -70.50
N GLU A 338 -23.86 -23.30 -71.19
CA GLU A 338 -24.90 -22.43 -70.65
C GLU A 338 -25.91 -23.20 -69.77
N SER A 339 -26.23 -24.46 -70.11
CA SER A 339 -27.03 -25.34 -69.24
C SER A 339 -26.31 -25.63 -67.92
N GLN A 340 -24.98 -25.75 -67.94
CA GLN A 340 -24.19 -26.07 -66.75
C GLN A 340 -24.13 -24.90 -65.75
N SER A 341 -24.06 -23.65 -66.23
CA SER A 341 -24.07 -22.47 -65.37
C SER A 341 -25.46 -22.20 -64.77
N TYR A 342 -26.53 -22.42 -65.55
CA TYR A 342 -27.91 -22.42 -65.07
C TYR A 342 -28.16 -23.50 -64.01
N LEU A 343 -27.74 -24.74 -64.29
CA LEU A 343 -27.87 -25.89 -63.40
C LEU A 343 -27.17 -25.63 -62.07
N GLN A 344 -25.91 -25.19 -62.09
CA GLN A 344 -25.14 -24.93 -60.86
C GLN A 344 -25.79 -23.83 -60.00
N GLY A 345 -26.20 -22.70 -60.61
CA GLY A 345 -26.82 -21.60 -59.87
C GLY A 345 -28.21 -21.94 -59.32
N SER A 346 -29.02 -22.69 -60.08
CA SER A 346 -30.35 -23.12 -59.64
C SER A 346 -30.28 -24.16 -58.51
N ILE A 347 -29.35 -25.12 -58.61
CA ILE A 347 -29.05 -26.07 -57.52
C ILE A 347 -28.66 -25.31 -56.22
N ASP A 348 -27.81 -24.28 -56.30
CA ASP A 348 -27.37 -23.54 -55.12
C ASP A 348 -28.52 -22.78 -54.42
N PHE A 349 -29.46 -22.18 -55.17
CA PHE A 349 -30.65 -21.57 -54.59
C PHE A 349 -31.60 -22.59 -53.95
N ASP A 350 -31.82 -23.73 -54.59
CA ASP A 350 -32.70 -24.78 -54.05
C ASP A 350 -32.11 -25.48 -52.83
N ARG A 351 -30.79 -25.65 -52.76
CA ARG A 351 -30.09 -26.08 -51.55
C ARG A 351 -30.39 -25.14 -50.38
N GLN A 352 -30.24 -23.82 -50.58
CA GLN A 352 -30.50 -22.83 -49.53
C GLN A 352 -31.98 -22.80 -49.12
N ILE A 353 -32.91 -22.89 -50.08
CA ILE A 353 -34.35 -22.94 -49.81
C ILE A 353 -34.69 -24.22 -49.03
N ALA A 354 -34.12 -25.37 -49.38
CA ALA A 354 -34.32 -26.62 -48.68
C ALA A 354 -33.78 -26.57 -47.24
N ALA A 355 -32.58 -26.01 -47.04
CA ALA A 355 -31.99 -25.84 -45.71
C ALA A 355 -32.87 -24.99 -44.79
N LEU A 356 -33.33 -23.82 -45.26
CA LEU A 356 -34.23 -22.95 -44.48
C LEU A 356 -35.61 -23.58 -44.28
N SER A 357 -36.11 -24.36 -45.24
CA SER A 357 -37.40 -25.07 -45.10
C SER A 357 -37.32 -26.18 -44.06
N LEU A 358 -36.19 -26.86 -43.96
CA LEU A 358 -35.93 -27.85 -42.91
C LEU A 358 -35.85 -27.18 -41.53
N GLN A 359 -35.11 -26.06 -41.41
CA GLN A 359 -35.07 -25.25 -40.18
C GLN A 359 -36.46 -24.78 -39.75
N ARG A 360 -37.27 -24.30 -40.71
CA ARG A 360 -38.66 -23.91 -40.46
C ARG A 360 -39.48 -25.06 -39.89
N THR A 361 -39.36 -26.26 -40.47
CA THR A 361 -40.11 -27.45 -40.01
C THR A 361 -39.72 -27.84 -38.59
N GLN A 362 -38.43 -27.72 -38.24
CA GLN A 362 -37.94 -27.94 -36.87
C GLN A 362 -38.47 -26.88 -35.89
N LEU A 363 -38.53 -25.61 -36.29
CA LEU A 363 -39.09 -24.57 -35.43
C LEU A 363 -40.58 -24.76 -35.20
N LEU A 364 -41.33 -25.23 -36.19
CA LEU A 364 -42.78 -25.46 -36.07
C LEU A 364 -43.14 -26.59 -35.09
N ASP A 365 -42.19 -27.47 -34.75
CA ASP A 365 -42.35 -28.48 -33.68
C ASP A 365 -42.39 -27.83 -32.28
N ARG A 366 -41.72 -26.68 -32.11
CA ARG A 366 -41.57 -26.00 -30.81
C ARG A 366 -42.36 -24.69 -30.72
N PHE A 367 -42.64 -24.06 -31.85
CA PHE A 367 -43.20 -22.72 -31.96
C PHE A 367 -44.38 -22.69 -32.93
N THR A 368 -45.30 -21.76 -32.71
CA THR A 368 -46.43 -21.56 -33.62
C THR A 368 -45.99 -20.86 -34.91
N PRO A 369 -46.72 -21.04 -36.03
CA PRO A 369 -46.40 -20.37 -37.30
C PRO A 369 -46.31 -18.84 -37.24
N GLN A 370 -46.85 -18.22 -36.19
CA GLN A 370 -46.84 -16.78 -36.01
C GLN A 370 -45.68 -16.26 -35.15
N SER A 371 -44.80 -17.12 -34.64
CA SER A 371 -43.70 -16.69 -33.79
C SER A 371 -42.72 -15.77 -34.56
N PRO A 372 -42.04 -14.83 -33.88
CA PRO A 372 -41.06 -13.95 -34.53
C PRO A 372 -39.98 -14.72 -35.29
N GLU A 373 -39.49 -15.82 -34.72
CA GLU A 373 -38.44 -16.67 -35.29
C GLU A 373 -38.90 -17.32 -36.61
N VAL A 374 -40.11 -17.91 -36.62
CA VAL A 374 -40.68 -18.52 -37.83
C VAL A 374 -40.95 -17.47 -38.91
N ARG A 375 -41.44 -16.28 -38.52
CA ARG A 375 -41.64 -15.15 -39.46
C ARG A 375 -40.35 -14.66 -40.10
N THR A 376 -39.25 -14.62 -39.35
CA THR A 376 -37.94 -14.22 -39.92
C THR A 376 -37.47 -15.23 -40.96
N LEU A 377 -37.63 -16.53 -40.71
CA LEU A 377 -37.32 -17.57 -41.70
C LEU A 377 -38.25 -17.51 -42.92
N ASP A 378 -39.55 -17.28 -42.71
CA ASP A 378 -40.51 -17.14 -43.80
C ASP A 378 -40.16 -15.95 -44.72
N ALA A 379 -39.71 -14.83 -44.14
CA ALA A 379 -39.23 -13.68 -44.89
C ALA A 379 -37.95 -13.99 -45.69
N GLN A 380 -37.00 -14.71 -45.10
CA GLN A 380 -35.78 -15.15 -45.80
C GLN A 380 -36.09 -16.13 -46.94
N LEU A 381 -37.00 -17.08 -46.72
CA LEU A 381 -37.49 -18.00 -47.75
C LEU A 381 -38.17 -17.26 -48.90
N ALA A 382 -39.01 -16.27 -48.59
CA ALA A 382 -39.64 -15.44 -49.61
C ALA A 382 -38.61 -14.64 -50.42
N GLN A 383 -37.59 -14.09 -49.76
CA GLN A 383 -36.50 -13.37 -50.41
C GLN A 383 -35.67 -14.28 -51.33
N LEU A 384 -35.30 -15.49 -50.88
CA LEU A 384 -34.55 -16.44 -51.69
C LEU A 384 -35.35 -16.92 -52.90
N ARG A 385 -36.65 -17.23 -52.72
CA ARG A 385 -37.54 -17.60 -53.83
C ARG A 385 -37.65 -16.48 -54.87
N ALA A 386 -37.75 -15.23 -54.42
CA ALA A 386 -37.76 -14.07 -55.33
C ALA A 386 -36.42 -13.87 -56.05
N ALA A 387 -35.29 -14.13 -55.37
CA ALA A 387 -33.96 -14.09 -55.98
C ALA A 387 -33.76 -15.20 -57.02
N LYS A 388 -34.20 -16.43 -56.71
CA LYS A 388 -34.21 -17.57 -57.64
C LYS A 388 -35.00 -17.25 -58.90
N GLY A 389 -36.24 -16.74 -58.77
CA GLY A 389 -37.06 -16.38 -59.94
C GLY A 389 -36.41 -15.30 -60.83
N LYS A 390 -35.73 -14.31 -60.23
CA LYS A 390 -34.96 -13.31 -60.98
C LYS A 390 -33.72 -13.90 -61.67
N PHE A 391 -33.11 -14.92 -61.10
CA PHE A 391 -31.98 -15.62 -61.69
C PHE A 391 -32.45 -16.46 -62.89
N GLU A 392 -33.53 -17.21 -62.74
CA GLU A 392 -34.08 -18.08 -63.79
C GLU A 392 -34.55 -17.30 -65.02
N ALA A 393 -35.17 -16.12 -64.82
CA ALA A 393 -35.60 -15.24 -65.91
C ALA A 393 -34.47 -14.78 -66.84
N ARG A 394 -33.20 -14.81 -66.38
CA ARG A 394 -32.04 -14.43 -67.21
C ARG A 394 -31.73 -15.45 -68.31
N PHE A 395 -32.27 -16.65 -68.19
CA PHE A 395 -32.02 -17.75 -69.10
C PHE A 395 -33.24 -18.04 -69.99
N ASP A 396 -34.25 -17.15 -70.05
CA ASP A 396 -35.48 -17.33 -70.85
C ASP A 396 -35.25 -17.44 -72.35
N SER A 397 -34.06 -17.04 -72.81
CA SER A 397 -33.59 -17.25 -74.19
C SER A 397 -33.13 -18.67 -74.50
N MET A 398 -33.03 -19.55 -73.49
CA MET A 398 -32.58 -20.93 -73.63
C MET A 398 -33.65 -21.82 -74.29
N PRO A 399 -33.28 -22.77 -75.17
CA PRO A 399 -34.22 -23.75 -75.73
C PRO A 399 -34.97 -24.51 -74.63
N SER A 400 -36.29 -24.65 -74.79
CA SER A 400 -37.17 -25.23 -73.75
C SER A 400 -36.82 -26.69 -73.40
N ALA A 401 -36.32 -27.47 -74.35
CA ALA A 401 -35.89 -28.86 -74.12
C ALA A 401 -34.62 -28.96 -73.25
N ASP A 402 -33.65 -28.07 -73.44
CA ASP A 402 -32.42 -28.04 -72.65
C ASP A 402 -32.68 -27.54 -71.24
N ARG A 403 -33.56 -26.54 -71.09
CA ARG A 403 -34.03 -26.06 -69.79
C ARG A 403 -34.76 -27.16 -69.01
N GLN A 404 -35.71 -27.85 -69.65
CA GLN A 404 -36.48 -28.91 -69.00
C GLN A 404 -35.58 -30.08 -68.55
N SER A 405 -34.57 -30.44 -69.34
CA SER A 405 -33.57 -31.43 -68.93
C SER A 405 -32.72 -30.94 -67.76
N ALA A 406 -32.37 -29.66 -67.71
CA ALA A 406 -31.60 -29.06 -66.62
C ALA A 406 -32.42 -28.97 -65.32
N ASP A 407 -33.72 -28.63 -65.40
CA ASP A 407 -34.63 -28.62 -64.25
C ASP A 407 -34.79 -30.01 -63.64
N LEU A 408 -35.04 -31.05 -64.46
CA LEU A 408 -35.15 -32.42 -63.96
C LEU A 408 -33.82 -32.93 -63.39
N ALA A 409 -32.68 -32.52 -63.98
CA ALA A 409 -31.37 -32.87 -63.47
C ALA A 409 -31.06 -32.17 -62.13
N ARG A 410 -31.47 -30.89 -61.99
CA ARG A 410 -31.41 -30.14 -60.73
C ARG A 410 -32.25 -30.84 -59.67
N ASP A 411 -33.51 -31.15 -59.95
CA ASP A 411 -34.45 -31.70 -58.97
C ASP A 411 -33.95 -33.05 -58.43
N ALA A 412 -33.48 -33.93 -59.32
CA ALA A 412 -32.84 -35.18 -58.91
C ALA A 412 -31.58 -34.94 -58.08
N LYS A 413 -30.72 -33.97 -58.46
CA LYS A 413 -29.46 -33.71 -57.76
C LYS A 413 -29.64 -33.09 -56.38
N VAL A 414 -30.60 -32.16 -56.25
CA VAL A 414 -30.95 -31.53 -54.97
C VAL A 414 -31.55 -32.57 -54.02
N ALA A 415 -32.48 -33.40 -54.50
CA ALA A 415 -33.07 -34.49 -53.71
C ALA A 415 -32.01 -35.50 -53.25
N GLU A 416 -31.05 -35.86 -54.12
CA GLU A 416 -29.96 -36.78 -53.81
C GLU A 416 -29.10 -36.26 -52.66
N GLU A 417 -28.68 -34.99 -52.73
CA GLU A 417 -27.81 -34.39 -51.72
C GLU A 417 -28.51 -34.20 -50.37
N ILE A 418 -29.79 -33.80 -50.36
CA ILE A 418 -30.57 -33.66 -49.12
C ILE A 418 -30.75 -35.04 -48.46
N TYR A 419 -31.08 -36.06 -49.24
CA TYR A 419 -31.23 -37.43 -48.74
C TYR A 419 -29.92 -37.94 -48.12
N VAL A 420 -28.79 -37.83 -48.84
CA VAL A 420 -27.48 -38.27 -48.34
C VAL A 420 -27.07 -37.49 -47.09
N ALA A 421 -27.32 -36.18 -47.04
CA ALA A 421 -27.04 -35.36 -45.85
C ALA A 421 -27.86 -35.80 -44.63
N MET A 422 -29.15 -36.08 -44.80
CA MET A 422 -30.04 -36.56 -43.73
C MET A 422 -29.65 -37.95 -43.24
N VAL A 423 -29.28 -38.86 -44.15
CA VAL A 423 -28.79 -40.20 -43.79
C VAL A 423 -27.48 -40.10 -43.00
N ASN A 424 -26.52 -39.28 -43.46
CA ASN A 424 -25.26 -39.06 -42.75
C ASN A 424 -25.50 -38.49 -41.35
N LYS A 425 -26.43 -37.54 -41.20
CA LYS A 425 -26.78 -36.98 -39.89
C LYS A 425 -27.50 -37.98 -38.99
N ALA A 426 -28.36 -38.83 -39.55
CA ALA A 426 -28.99 -39.93 -38.80
C ALA A 426 -27.94 -40.90 -38.24
N HIS A 427 -26.93 -41.25 -39.04
CA HIS A 427 -25.81 -42.09 -38.61
C HIS A 427 -25.01 -41.41 -37.48
N GLU A 428 -24.66 -40.14 -37.65
CA GLU A 428 -23.95 -39.36 -36.63
C GLU A 428 -24.72 -39.29 -35.31
N LEU A 429 -26.03 -38.99 -35.35
CA LEU A 429 -26.89 -38.94 -34.16
C LEU A 429 -27.11 -40.32 -33.54
N SER A 430 -27.12 -41.39 -34.33
CA SER A 430 -27.18 -42.76 -33.82
C SER A 430 -25.92 -43.11 -33.01
N VAL A 431 -24.75 -42.71 -33.50
CA VAL A 431 -23.48 -42.83 -32.78
C VAL A 431 -23.48 -41.94 -31.53
N SER A 432 -23.97 -40.70 -31.62
CA SER A 432 -24.06 -39.78 -30.47
C SER A 432 -25.00 -40.31 -29.37
N ARG A 433 -26.16 -40.87 -29.74
CA ARG A 433 -27.09 -41.51 -28.80
C ARG A 433 -26.48 -42.73 -28.11
N ALA A 434 -25.68 -43.52 -28.83
CA ALA A 434 -24.96 -44.67 -28.28
C ALA A 434 -23.70 -44.28 -27.49
N GLY A 435 -23.19 -43.06 -27.71
CA GLY A 435 -22.03 -42.51 -27.02
C GLY A 435 -22.35 -42.08 -25.58
N THR A 436 -21.46 -42.43 -24.65
CA THR A 436 -21.49 -41.93 -23.26
C THR A 436 -20.75 -40.60 -23.10
N VAL A 437 -20.10 -40.12 -24.15
CA VAL A 437 -19.27 -38.92 -24.15
C VAL A 437 -20.17 -37.72 -24.46
N GLY A 438 -20.65 -37.05 -23.42
CA GLY A 438 -21.31 -35.75 -23.57
C GLY A 438 -20.30 -34.65 -23.93
N ASN A 439 -20.80 -33.48 -24.34
CA ASN A 439 -19.99 -32.29 -24.70
C ASN A 439 -19.28 -31.63 -23.49
N VAL A 440 -19.02 -32.40 -22.44
CA VAL A 440 -18.53 -31.95 -21.15
C VAL A 440 -17.41 -32.89 -20.73
N HIS A 441 -16.21 -32.33 -20.52
CA HIS A 441 -15.02 -33.08 -20.15
C HIS A 441 -14.45 -32.59 -18.82
N VAL A 442 -14.10 -33.52 -17.93
CA VAL A 442 -13.35 -33.18 -16.72
C VAL A 442 -11.90 -32.94 -17.10
N ILE A 443 -11.43 -31.71 -16.91
CA ILE A 443 -10.01 -31.37 -17.05
C ILE A 443 -9.26 -31.79 -15.78
N ASP A 444 -9.82 -31.44 -14.62
CA ASP A 444 -9.19 -31.69 -13.33
C ASP A 444 -10.23 -32.09 -12.29
N THR A 445 -9.91 -33.14 -11.53
CA THR A 445 -10.72 -33.64 -10.43
C THR A 445 -10.28 -32.99 -9.12
N ALA A 446 -11.21 -32.83 -8.18
CA ALA A 446 -10.87 -32.25 -6.89
C ALA A 446 -9.93 -33.19 -6.14
N VAL A 447 -8.84 -32.61 -5.65
CA VAL A 447 -7.85 -33.27 -4.77
C VAL A 447 -8.00 -32.73 -3.35
N GLN A 448 -7.63 -33.53 -2.35
CA GLN A 448 -7.71 -33.14 -0.95
C GLN A 448 -6.72 -32.00 -0.63
N PRO A 449 -7.19 -30.82 -0.17
CA PRO A 449 -6.32 -29.70 0.15
C PRO A 449 -5.59 -29.92 1.49
N SER A 450 -4.28 -29.71 1.50
CA SER A 450 -3.43 -29.81 2.71
C SER A 450 -3.42 -28.54 3.57
N THR A 451 -3.83 -27.40 3.01
CA THR A 451 -3.82 -26.09 3.70
C THR A 451 -5.20 -25.42 3.68
N PRO A 452 -5.62 -24.76 4.78
CA PRO A 452 -6.89 -24.05 4.83
C PRO A 452 -6.84 -22.73 4.06
N VAL A 453 -7.94 -22.37 3.40
CA VAL A 453 -8.10 -21.12 2.65
C VAL A 453 -8.54 -19.96 3.54
N LYS A 454 -9.27 -20.24 4.63
CA LYS A 454 -9.67 -19.26 5.65
C LYS A 454 -9.47 -19.85 7.06
N PRO A 455 -9.19 -19.01 8.08
CA PRO A 455 -8.90 -17.57 8.00
C PRO A 455 -7.51 -17.27 7.39
N ARG A 456 -7.38 -16.15 6.67
CA ARG A 456 -6.08 -15.69 6.15
C ARG A 456 -5.26 -15.07 7.29
N ARG A 457 -4.58 -15.91 8.08
CA ARG A 457 -3.87 -15.53 9.30
C ARG A 457 -2.97 -14.30 9.13
N ALA A 458 -2.14 -14.28 8.09
CA ALA A 458 -1.24 -13.16 7.79
C ALA A 458 -1.98 -11.84 7.52
N LEU A 459 -3.11 -11.88 6.80
CA LEU A 459 -3.89 -10.70 6.48
C LEU A 459 -4.55 -10.12 7.74
N ILE A 460 -5.17 -10.98 8.56
CA ILE A 460 -5.84 -10.56 9.81
C ILE A 460 -4.84 -9.92 10.78
N ILE A 461 -3.69 -10.55 10.98
CA ILE A 461 -2.63 -10.04 11.86
C ILE A 461 -2.09 -8.69 11.33
N SER A 462 -1.83 -8.59 10.02
CA SER A 462 -1.36 -7.34 9.42
C SER A 462 -2.36 -6.18 9.55
N ALA A 463 -3.66 -6.47 9.36
CA ALA A 463 -4.73 -5.50 9.53
C ALA A 463 -4.85 -5.05 11.00
N ALA A 464 -4.72 -5.97 11.94
CA ALA A 464 -4.75 -5.67 13.38
C ALA A 464 -3.57 -4.79 13.83
N ILE A 465 -2.37 -5.00 13.28
CA ILE A 465 -1.21 -4.13 13.56
C ILE A 465 -1.49 -2.70 13.08
N VAL A 466 -1.98 -2.53 11.85
CA VAL A 466 -2.29 -1.20 11.29
C VAL A 466 -3.38 -0.50 12.11
N LEU A 467 -4.46 -1.22 12.43
CA LEU A 467 -5.56 -0.69 13.23
C LEU A 467 -5.10 -0.34 14.65
N GLY A 468 -4.27 -1.19 15.26
CA GLY A 468 -3.70 -0.96 16.59
C GLY A 468 -2.79 0.26 16.64
N LEU A 469 -1.97 0.49 15.60
CA LEU A 469 -1.17 1.72 15.47
C LEU A 469 -2.07 2.96 15.32
N MET A 470 -3.12 2.90 14.49
CA MET A 470 -4.07 4.02 14.35
C MET A 470 -4.77 4.35 15.67
N LEU A 471 -5.29 3.35 16.37
CA LEU A 471 -5.95 3.53 17.67
C LEU A 471 -4.97 4.04 18.73
N GLY A 472 -3.72 3.57 18.72
CA GLY A 472 -2.68 4.05 19.61
C GLY A 472 -2.36 5.53 19.39
N VAL A 473 -2.21 5.96 18.12
CA VAL A 473 -2.00 7.38 17.78
C VAL A 473 -3.20 8.23 18.19
N LEU A 474 -4.43 7.76 17.92
CA LEU A 474 -5.65 8.46 18.30
C LEU A 474 -5.73 8.62 19.82
N TYR A 475 -5.47 7.56 20.59
CA TYR A 475 -5.45 7.60 22.05
C TYR A 475 -4.47 8.64 22.59
N VAL A 476 -3.25 8.69 22.03
CA VAL A 476 -2.22 9.66 22.43
C VAL A 476 -2.66 11.10 22.14
N ILE A 477 -3.26 11.36 20.98
CA ILE A 477 -3.78 12.69 20.60
C ILE A 477 -4.92 13.11 21.53
N SER A 478 -5.89 12.22 21.76
CA SER A 478 -7.03 12.48 22.64
C SER A 478 -6.58 12.77 24.07
N ARG A 479 -5.65 11.96 24.62
CA ARG A 479 -5.11 12.16 25.97
C ARG A 479 -4.45 13.53 26.15
N ARG A 480 -3.73 14.02 25.13
CA ARG A 480 -3.08 15.34 25.18
C ARG A 480 -4.08 16.49 25.11
N TYR A 481 -5.13 16.36 24.32
CA TYR A 481 -6.15 17.41 24.19
C TYR A 481 -6.91 17.66 25.50
N LEU A 482 -6.94 16.66 26.39
CA LEU A 482 -7.57 16.74 27.71
C LEU A 482 -6.69 17.43 28.79
N SER A 483 -5.41 17.71 28.55
CA SER A 483 -4.50 18.34 29.53
C SER A 483 -4.01 19.73 29.06
N GLN A 484 -4.53 20.82 29.66
CA GLN A 484 -4.20 22.23 29.35
C GLN A 484 -3.07 22.80 30.25
N SER A 485 -1.89 22.19 30.30
CA SER A 485 -0.76 22.67 31.12
C SER A 485 0.22 23.56 30.35
N VAL A 486 0.74 24.62 31.00
CA VAL A 486 1.74 25.52 30.42
C VAL A 486 3.07 24.78 30.29
N SER A 487 3.52 24.61 29.05
CA SER A 487 4.68 23.76 28.75
C SER A 487 5.80 24.49 28.01
N GLU A 488 5.52 25.64 27.39
CA GLU A 488 6.47 26.35 26.53
C GLU A 488 6.48 27.87 26.79
N PRO A 489 7.64 28.54 26.84
CA PRO A 489 7.74 29.98 27.06
C PRO A 489 6.98 30.84 26.04
N GLU A 490 6.99 30.41 24.78
CA GLU A 490 6.33 31.10 23.64
C GLU A 490 4.80 31.20 23.84
N GLN A 491 4.19 30.20 24.50
CA GLN A 491 2.75 30.19 24.80
C GLN A 491 2.36 31.33 25.73
N ILE A 492 3.24 31.70 26.67
CA ILE A 492 3.00 32.78 27.65
C ILE A 492 3.32 34.15 27.07
N GLU A 493 4.41 34.28 26.30
CA GLU A 493 4.77 35.56 25.66
C GLU A 493 3.69 36.00 24.67
N GLY A 494 3.18 35.09 23.85
CA GLY A 494 2.16 35.39 22.84
C GLY A 494 0.78 35.70 23.42
N LYS A 495 0.30 34.89 24.39
CA LYS A 495 -1.06 35.03 24.93
C LYS A 495 -1.18 36.05 26.07
N LEU A 496 -0.21 36.07 26.98
CA LEU A 496 -0.29 36.88 28.21
C LEU A 496 0.60 38.14 28.17
N ARG A 497 1.34 38.37 27.07
CA ARG A 497 2.23 39.53 26.86
C ARG A 497 3.25 39.75 27.99
N LEU A 498 3.63 38.67 28.67
CA LEU A 498 4.58 38.70 29.78
C LEU A 498 5.97 38.31 29.25
N PRO A 499 6.98 39.19 29.28
CA PRO A 499 8.31 38.88 28.75
C PRO A 499 8.98 37.77 29.57
N VAL A 500 9.61 36.80 28.92
CA VAL A 500 10.34 35.72 29.59
C VAL A 500 11.84 36.04 29.57
N PHE A 501 12.46 36.14 30.76
CA PHE A 501 13.89 36.42 30.92
C PHE A 501 14.80 35.23 30.55
N GLY A 502 14.22 34.06 30.37
CA GLY A 502 14.94 32.85 30.01
C GLY A 502 14.40 31.62 30.74
N ALA A 503 14.95 30.48 30.38
CA ALA A 503 14.56 29.21 30.95
C ALA A 503 15.75 28.48 31.59
N VAL A 504 15.59 28.07 32.85
CA VAL A 504 16.55 27.30 33.62
C VAL A 504 16.24 25.81 33.43
N LEU A 505 17.17 25.07 32.82
CA LEU A 505 17.05 23.63 32.64
C LEU A 505 17.15 22.90 33.98
N PHE A 506 16.54 21.72 34.05
CA PHE A 506 16.71 20.83 35.20
C PHE A 506 18.16 20.37 35.34
N SER A 507 18.80 20.63 36.49
CA SER A 507 20.16 20.18 36.80
C SER A 507 20.13 18.93 37.69
N ASP A 508 20.72 17.84 37.18
CA ASP A 508 20.93 16.61 37.95
C ASP A 508 21.88 16.83 39.14
N GLU A 509 22.84 17.74 39.01
CA GLU A 509 23.77 18.09 40.09
C GLU A 509 23.03 18.82 41.22
N GLN A 510 22.08 19.72 40.92
CA GLN A 510 21.22 20.32 41.94
C GLN A 510 20.34 19.26 42.63
N ALA A 511 19.81 18.29 41.89
CA ALA A 511 19.02 17.20 42.47
C ALA A 511 19.86 16.30 43.39
N ARG A 512 21.17 16.15 43.13
CA ARG A 512 22.13 15.47 44.01
C ARG A 512 22.44 16.28 45.27
N LEU A 513 22.73 17.59 45.12
CA LEU A 513 22.99 18.48 46.25
C LEU A 513 21.80 18.54 47.22
N ALA A 514 20.56 18.54 46.71
CA ALA A 514 19.36 18.51 47.53
C ALA A 514 19.12 17.19 48.29
N ARG A 515 19.81 16.10 47.92
CA ARG A 515 19.72 14.78 48.58
C ARG A 515 20.82 14.54 49.62
N MET A 516 21.84 15.40 49.69
CA MET A 516 22.92 15.27 50.66
C MET A 516 22.52 15.87 52.02
N PRO A 517 22.72 15.17 53.15
CA PRO A 517 22.58 15.79 54.47
C PRO A 517 23.66 16.87 54.67
N PRO A 518 23.41 17.94 55.45
CA PRO A 518 24.40 18.97 55.72
C PRO A 518 25.61 18.35 56.43
N LEU A 519 26.77 18.33 55.76
CA LEU A 519 28.01 17.80 56.31
C LEU A 519 28.56 18.76 57.39
N PRO A 520 28.91 18.29 58.59
CA PRO A 520 29.75 19.06 59.50
C PRO A 520 31.18 19.10 58.96
N VAL A 521 31.75 20.29 58.83
CA VAL A 521 33.09 20.49 58.27
C VAL A 521 34.15 20.04 59.28
N LEU A 522 34.90 18.99 58.95
CA LEU A 522 36.18 18.67 59.61
C LEU A 522 37.26 19.58 58.99
N LEU A 523 37.95 20.36 59.82
CA LEU A 523 39.03 21.26 59.40
C LEU A 523 40.20 20.47 58.79
N GLY A 524 40.57 20.84 57.56
CA GLY A 524 41.90 20.60 56.99
C GLY A 524 42.00 19.46 55.98
N ALA A 525 41.99 19.78 54.68
CA ALA A 525 42.69 18.98 53.66
C ALA A 525 42.98 19.83 52.41
N ARG A 526 44.25 19.83 52.02
CA ARG A 526 44.79 20.27 50.72
C ARG A 526 44.19 19.46 49.57
N GLU A 527 44.15 20.06 48.39
CA GLU A 527 43.74 19.44 47.12
C GLU A 527 44.43 18.07 46.87
N PRO A 528 43.71 17.05 46.37
CA PRO A 528 44.34 15.82 45.90
C PRO A 528 44.63 15.91 44.40
N SER A 529 45.90 15.78 44.06
CA SER A 529 46.37 15.40 42.73
C SER A 529 46.11 13.91 42.48
N LEU A 530 45.84 13.58 41.21
CA LEU A 530 45.64 12.23 40.69
C LEU A 530 46.90 11.35 40.86
N HIS A 531 46.77 10.19 41.53
CA HIS A 531 47.18 8.83 41.10
C HIS A 531 47.33 7.89 42.32
N GLY A 532 46.81 6.66 42.20
CA GLY A 532 47.27 5.52 43.02
C GLY A 532 46.19 4.78 43.82
N LYS A 533 45.93 3.53 43.43
CA LYS A 533 45.15 2.52 44.18
C LYS A 533 45.83 2.16 45.50
N VAL A 534 45.11 2.10 46.62
CA VAL A 534 45.26 1.06 47.67
C VAL A 534 43.93 0.83 48.41
N ARG A 535 43.68 -0.44 48.76
CA ARG A 535 42.55 -1.00 49.50
C ARG A 535 42.55 -0.62 51.00
N GLY A 536 41.34 -0.44 51.53
CA GLY A 536 40.87 -0.93 52.84
C GLY A 536 41.48 -0.34 54.12
N ALA A 537 40.64 0.29 54.96
CA ALA A 537 40.63 0.07 56.40
C ALA A 537 39.45 0.79 57.07
N THR A 538 38.64 -0.03 57.73
CA THR A 538 37.88 0.14 58.97
C THR A 538 37.83 1.49 59.69
N ALA A 539 36.61 1.79 60.15
CA ALA A 539 36.20 2.82 61.10
C ALA A 539 37.02 2.83 62.40
N LEU A 540 37.31 4.04 62.90
CA LEU A 540 37.65 4.29 64.30
C LEU A 540 36.81 5.47 64.80
N VAL A 541 35.99 5.17 65.81
CA VAL A 541 35.34 6.11 66.69
C VAL A 541 36.41 6.72 67.61
N ALA A 542 36.38 8.05 67.79
CA ALA A 542 37.13 8.75 68.83
C ALA A 542 36.25 9.83 69.48
N PRO A 543 36.49 10.17 70.77
CA PRO A 543 35.45 10.61 71.69
C PRO A 543 35.33 12.12 71.86
N ALA A 544 34.22 12.51 72.50
CA ALA A 544 33.90 13.86 72.91
C ALA A 544 34.84 14.41 73.99
N GLY A 545 35.22 15.68 73.87
CA GLY A 545 35.74 16.49 74.97
C GLY A 545 36.85 17.46 74.58
N ALA A 546 36.49 18.71 74.23
CA ALA A 546 37.26 19.92 74.56
C ALA A 546 36.54 21.17 74.01
N ALA A 547 36.05 22.02 74.91
CA ALA A 547 35.57 23.36 74.60
C ALA A 547 36.75 24.33 74.42
N ALA A 548 36.79 25.10 73.32
CA ALA A 548 37.53 26.37 73.26
C ALA A 548 37.07 27.24 72.06
N GLY A 549 36.70 28.50 72.33
CA GLY A 549 36.79 29.62 71.37
C GLY A 549 35.69 29.77 70.31
N GLY A 550 34.55 30.35 70.69
CA GLY A 550 33.48 30.71 69.76
C GLY A 550 33.81 31.93 68.89
N TYR A 551 34.11 31.68 67.61
CA TYR A 551 33.75 32.58 66.52
C TYR A 551 32.55 31.97 65.80
N PRO A 552 31.46 32.72 65.52
CA PRO A 552 30.36 32.16 64.73
C PRO A 552 30.90 31.80 63.35
N ALA A 553 30.82 30.52 62.98
CA ALA A 553 31.20 30.05 61.66
C ALA A 553 30.36 30.81 60.61
N ARG A 554 31.01 31.46 59.65
CA ARG A 554 30.30 32.22 58.61
C ARG A 554 29.42 31.27 57.77
N PRO A 555 28.17 31.63 57.46
CA PRO A 555 27.24 30.81 56.67
C PRO A 555 27.85 30.38 55.32
N HIS A 556 28.09 29.07 55.11
CA HIS A 556 28.75 28.56 53.90
C HIS A 556 27.78 28.36 52.72
N ALA A 557 28.11 28.92 51.55
CA ALA A 557 27.30 28.80 50.31
C ALA A 557 27.46 27.45 49.58
N GLY A 558 28.01 26.42 50.23
CA GLY A 558 28.33 25.11 49.63
C GLY A 558 27.10 24.31 49.16
N GLY A 559 25.89 24.70 49.58
CA GLY A 559 24.62 24.10 49.13
C GLY A 559 24.01 24.74 47.87
N LEU A 560 24.62 25.80 47.30
CA LEU A 560 24.11 26.50 46.13
C LEU A 560 24.78 26.04 44.83
N LEU A 561 23.99 25.80 43.78
CA LEU A 561 24.47 25.33 42.48
C LEU A 561 25.53 26.25 41.88
N ALA A 562 25.30 27.56 41.89
CA ALA A 562 26.21 28.54 41.28
C ALA A 562 27.56 28.64 42.01
N ALA A 563 27.64 28.21 43.27
CA ALA A 563 28.90 28.10 44.02
C ALA A 563 29.56 26.72 43.81
N ALA A 564 28.79 25.65 43.93
CA ALA A 564 29.29 24.27 43.88
C ALA A 564 29.69 23.83 42.46
N ARG A 565 28.94 24.24 41.43
CA ARG A 565 29.15 23.90 40.02
C ARG A 565 28.96 25.13 39.12
N PRO A 566 29.93 26.06 39.08
CA PRO A 566 29.81 27.31 38.31
C PRO A 566 29.66 27.15 36.79
N ARG A 567 29.99 25.96 36.25
CA ARG A 567 29.90 25.61 34.81
C ARG A 567 28.66 24.77 34.45
N ASP A 568 27.73 24.57 35.39
CA ASP A 568 26.48 23.87 35.11
C ASP A 568 25.60 24.69 34.15
N VAL A 569 24.88 24.02 33.25
CA VAL A 569 24.02 24.66 32.23
C VAL A 569 22.93 25.52 32.87
N ALA A 570 22.40 25.12 34.03
CA ALA A 570 21.43 25.92 34.78
C ALA A 570 22.07 27.18 35.37
N THR A 571 23.36 27.14 35.75
CA THR A 571 24.10 28.31 36.24
C THR A 571 24.35 29.31 35.11
N GLU A 572 24.67 28.86 33.89
CA GLU A 572 24.78 29.76 32.73
C GLU A 572 23.44 30.41 32.36
N ALA A 573 22.34 29.65 32.40
CA ALA A 573 21.01 30.20 32.21
C ALA A 573 20.69 31.31 33.24
N LEU A 574 21.07 31.10 34.51
CA LEU A 574 20.93 32.10 35.56
C LEU A 574 21.81 33.35 35.34
N ARG A 575 23.01 33.21 34.76
CA ARG A 575 23.83 34.37 34.35
C ARG A 575 23.17 35.16 33.22
N GLY A 576 22.56 34.48 32.25
CA GLY A 576 21.76 35.11 31.20
C GLY A 576 20.58 35.91 31.78
N ILE A 577 19.81 35.28 32.67
CA ILE A 577 18.68 35.91 33.38
C ILE A 577 19.16 37.13 34.17
N ARG A 578 20.27 37.04 34.89
CA ARG A 578 20.86 38.17 35.64
C ARG A 578 21.12 39.37 34.72
N THR A 579 21.68 39.14 33.53
CA THR A 579 21.98 40.20 32.56
C THR A 579 20.69 40.88 32.06
N MET A 580 19.68 40.09 31.69
CA MET A 580 18.38 40.62 31.25
C MET A 580 17.64 41.35 32.36
N LEU A 581 17.63 40.80 33.57
CA LEU A 581 17.02 41.43 34.74
C LEU A 581 17.72 42.75 35.06
N ASN A 582 19.06 42.80 35.03
CA ASN A 582 19.81 44.04 35.28
C ASN A 582 19.42 45.18 34.31
N SER A 583 19.11 44.86 33.06
CA SER A 583 18.60 45.85 32.10
C SER A 583 17.24 46.43 32.52
N LYS A 584 16.34 45.61 33.07
CA LYS A 584 15.04 46.08 33.59
C LYS A 584 15.16 46.88 34.88
N LEU A 585 16.12 46.54 35.74
CA LEU A 585 16.34 47.23 37.00
C LEU A 585 16.85 48.66 36.84
N LEU A 586 17.48 49.00 35.69
CA LEU A 586 17.89 50.37 35.39
C LEU A 586 16.72 51.36 35.30
N SER A 587 15.52 50.87 34.95
CA SER A 587 14.29 51.66 34.85
C SER A 587 13.32 51.46 36.01
N ALA A 588 13.70 50.67 37.03
CA ALA A 588 12.83 50.38 38.18
C ALA A 588 12.82 51.55 39.18
N PRO A 589 11.70 51.79 39.89
CA PRO A 589 11.57 52.91 40.83
C PRO A 589 12.44 52.75 42.09
N ASN A 590 12.84 51.52 42.43
CA ASN A 590 13.76 51.23 43.52
C ASN A 590 14.58 49.96 43.22
N ARG A 591 15.52 49.63 44.11
CA ARG A 591 16.44 48.49 43.97
C ARG A 591 15.92 47.20 44.63
N ILE A 592 14.62 47.13 44.89
CA ILE A 592 13.97 45.99 45.54
C ILE A 592 13.32 45.12 44.48
N VAL A 593 13.73 43.85 44.45
CA VAL A 593 13.26 42.86 43.48
C VAL A 593 12.58 41.72 44.21
N MET A 594 11.29 41.55 43.96
CA MET A 594 10.52 40.44 44.49
C MET A 594 10.57 39.24 43.54
N ILE A 595 10.84 38.06 44.06
CA ILE A 595 10.74 36.79 43.33
C ILE A 595 9.57 35.99 43.90
N THR A 596 8.61 35.65 43.05
CA THR A 596 7.39 34.90 43.44
C THR A 596 6.98 33.89 42.37
N GLY A 597 5.89 33.16 42.57
CA GLY A 597 5.34 32.19 41.62
C GLY A 597 3.85 31.97 41.87
N ALA A 598 3.13 31.44 40.87
CA ALA A 598 1.69 31.19 41.01
C ALA A 598 1.38 30.12 42.08
N THR A 599 2.04 28.96 41.98
CA THR A 599 1.80 27.79 42.84
C THR A 599 3.05 27.39 43.67
N PRO A 600 2.92 26.56 44.72
CA PRO A 600 4.08 26.00 45.43
C PRO A 600 4.99 25.16 44.51
N GLY A 601 6.28 25.04 44.85
CA GLY A 601 7.19 24.12 44.14
C GLY A 601 7.77 24.61 42.80
N THR A 602 7.58 25.88 42.42
CA THR A 602 8.19 26.43 41.18
C THR A 602 9.70 26.69 41.28
N GLY A 603 10.28 26.58 42.48
CA GLY A 603 11.71 26.80 42.71
C GLY A 603 12.11 28.27 42.86
N LYS A 604 11.22 29.13 43.35
CA LYS A 604 11.46 30.53 43.73
C LYS A 604 12.75 30.71 44.53
N SER A 605 12.86 30.06 45.70
CA SER A 605 14.02 30.17 46.59
C SER A 605 15.33 29.71 45.94
N PHE A 606 15.27 28.72 45.04
CA PHE A 606 16.44 28.28 44.26
C PHE A 606 16.90 29.39 43.31
N ILE A 607 15.98 30.03 42.59
CA ILE A 607 16.28 31.17 41.71
C ILE A 607 16.79 32.35 42.53
N SER A 608 16.11 32.70 43.63
CA SER A 608 16.45 33.82 44.52
C SER A 608 17.87 33.70 45.09
N ALA A 609 18.23 32.53 45.65
CA ALA A 609 19.54 32.32 46.26
C ALA A 609 20.69 32.30 45.24
N ASN A 610 20.51 31.66 44.08
CA ASN A 610 21.56 31.61 43.06
C ASN A 610 21.72 32.96 42.34
N LEU A 611 20.63 33.70 42.08
CA LEU A 611 20.74 35.06 41.52
C LEU A 611 21.46 36.00 42.49
N ALA A 612 21.13 35.95 43.79
CA ALA A 612 21.80 36.77 44.80
C ALA A 612 23.32 36.53 44.83
N LEU A 613 23.73 35.26 44.80
CA LEU A 613 25.12 34.85 44.68
C LEU A 613 25.79 35.40 43.40
N LEU A 614 25.13 35.27 42.25
CA LEU A 614 25.66 35.74 40.97
C LEU A 614 25.78 37.28 40.87
N TYR A 615 24.90 38.03 41.54
CA TYR A 615 25.02 39.49 41.64
C TYR A 615 26.15 39.89 42.62
N ALA A 616 26.30 39.19 43.74
CA ALA A 616 27.39 39.43 44.70
C ALA A 616 28.77 39.16 44.08
N GLN A 617 28.90 38.07 43.31
CA GLN A 617 30.11 37.76 42.53
C GLN A 617 30.42 38.82 41.46
N ALA A 618 29.41 39.55 40.97
CA ALA A 618 29.60 40.68 40.06
C ALA A 618 29.98 41.99 40.79
N GLY A 619 30.28 41.93 42.08
CA GLY A 619 30.73 43.06 42.88
C GLY A 619 29.60 43.94 43.45
N LYS A 620 28.33 43.53 43.32
CA LYS A 620 27.20 44.27 43.93
C LYS A 620 27.06 43.90 45.41
N ARG A 621 26.74 44.86 46.26
CA ARG A 621 26.30 44.60 47.64
C ARG A 621 24.84 44.15 47.61
N VAL A 622 24.60 42.88 47.90
CA VAL A 622 23.28 42.25 47.79
C VAL A 622 22.76 41.87 49.17
N LEU A 623 21.52 42.25 49.46
CA LEU A 623 20.76 41.72 50.58
C LEU A 623 19.71 40.75 50.05
N LEU A 624 19.75 39.49 50.51
CA LEU A 624 18.72 38.51 50.24
C LEU A 624 17.79 38.38 51.46
N ILE A 625 16.50 38.57 51.26
CA ILE A 625 15.47 38.52 52.30
C ILE A 625 14.57 37.31 52.04
N ASP A 626 14.40 36.45 53.04
CA ASP A 626 13.41 35.37 53.03
C ASP A 626 12.11 35.88 53.68
N ALA A 627 11.17 36.34 52.85
CA ALA A 627 9.87 36.83 53.28
C ALA A 627 8.78 35.74 53.29
N ASP A 628 9.14 34.46 53.04
CA ASP A 628 8.25 33.34 53.30
C ASP A 628 8.29 32.96 54.79
N LEU A 629 7.58 33.73 55.61
CA LEU A 629 7.50 33.49 57.06
C LEU A 629 6.76 32.18 57.43
N ARG A 630 6.17 31.48 56.44
CA ARG A 630 5.41 30.23 56.65
C ARG A 630 6.29 29.00 56.44
N ARG A 631 6.98 28.95 55.31
CA ARG A 631 7.76 27.79 54.85
C ARG A 631 9.20 28.16 54.44
N GLY A 632 9.66 29.37 54.78
CA GLY A 632 11.00 29.87 54.52
C GLY A 632 12.08 28.86 54.92
N ARG A 633 12.94 28.55 53.96
CA ARG A 633 14.06 27.60 54.09
C ARG A 633 15.33 28.19 53.50
N LEU A 634 15.34 29.48 53.16
CA LEU A 634 16.46 30.09 52.46
C LEU A 634 17.73 30.03 53.33
N GLY A 635 17.59 30.28 54.63
CA GLY A 635 18.67 30.13 55.62
C GLY A 635 19.42 28.80 55.56
N THR A 636 18.70 27.69 55.35
CA THR A 636 19.31 26.35 55.31
C THR A 636 20.25 26.16 54.11
N HIS A 637 20.05 26.87 53.01
CA HIS A 637 20.93 26.82 51.83
C HIS A 637 22.29 27.49 52.07
N PHE A 638 22.36 28.35 53.08
CA PHE A 638 23.58 29.04 53.53
C PHE A 638 24.14 28.44 54.83
N GLY A 639 23.59 27.32 55.31
CA GLY A 639 24.04 26.67 56.54
C GLY A 639 23.52 27.29 57.85
N LEU A 640 22.50 28.15 57.79
CA LEU A 640 21.81 28.66 58.98
C LEU A 640 20.76 27.66 59.49
N THR A 641 20.57 27.62 60.80
CA THR A 641 19.51 26.83 61.45
C THR A 641 18.16 27.55 61.37
N ALA A 642 17.07 26.78 61.44
CA ALA A 642 15.71 27.32 61.32
C ALA A 642 15.33 28.31 62.44
N ASP A 643 16.01 28.25 63.59
CA ASP A 643 15.74 29.09 64.77
C ASP A 643 16.53 30.41 64.76
N THR A 644 17.31 30.66 63.71
CA THR A 644 18.09 31.90 63.57
C THR A 644 17.15 33.10 63.51
N VAL A 645 17.41 34.13 64.30
CA VAL A 645 16.62 35.38 64.27
C VAL A 645 16.66 36.03 62.89
N GLY A 646 15.53 36.55 62.43
CA GLY A 646 15.36 37.06 61.08
C GLY A 646 14.21 38.06 60.91
N LEU A 647 13.62 38.12 59.72
CA LEU A 647 12.61 39.10 59.33
C LEU A 647 11.41 39.14 60.28
N ALA A 648 10.88 37.99 60.71
CA ALA A 648 9.77 37.92 61.67
C ALA A 648 10.13 38.61 63.00
N ASN A 649 11.36 38.41 63.49
CA ASN A 649 11.84 38.98 64.74
C ASN A 649 12.16 40.49 64.59
N LEU A 650 12.67 40.90 63.43
CA LEU A 650 12.92 42.31 63.10
C LEU A 650 11.62 43.13 63.11
N LEU A 651 10.56 42.61 62.48
CA LEU A 651 9.27 43.30 62.41
C LEU A 651 8.49 43.21 63.73
N GLY A 652 8.46 42.03 64.36
CA GLY A 652 7.63 41.77 65.55
C GLY A 652 8.27 42.11 66.89
N ALA A 653 9.57 41.84 67.10
CA ALA A 653 10.25 41.99 68.39
C ALA A 653 11.14 43.24 68.49
N GLY A 654 11.24 44.04 67.42
CA GLY A 654 12.00 45.30 67.40
C GLY A 654 13.51 45.15 67.53
N LEU A 655 14.07 44.01 67.09
CA LEU A 655 15.50 43.86 66.88
C LEU A 655 16.03 44.92 65.92
N THR A 656 17.30 45.30 66.03
CA THR A 656 17.91 46.20 65.06
C THR A 656 18.33 45.42 63.80
N PRO A 657 18.44 46.07 62.63
CA PRO A 657 18.86 45.40 61.40
C PRO A 657 20.20 44.67 61.50
N GLU A 658 21.14 45.21 62.28
CA GLU A 658 22.48 44.64 62.48
C GLU A 658 22.43 43.30 63.22
N GLN A 659 21.39 43.06 64.02
CA GLN A 659 21.19 41.81 64.75
C GLN A 659 20.44 40.76 63.91
N ALA A 660 19.63 41.19 62.95
CA ALA A 660 18.80 40.32 62.12
C ALA A 660 19.46 39.94 60.78
N ILE A 661 20.38 40.76 60.26
CA ILE A 661 21.08 40.54 59.01
C ILE A 661 22.39 39.80 59.26
N HIS A 662 22.56 38.65 58.58
CA HIS A 662 23.72 37.79 58.73
C HIS A 662 24.63 37.89 57.49
N PRO A 663 25.93 38.23 57.64
CA PRO A 663 26.87 38.17 56.53
C PRO A 663 27.10 36.71 56.12
N THR A 664 27.21 36.43 54.82
CA THR A 664 27.48 35.06 54.34
C THR A 664 28.98 34.83 54.09
N SER A 665 29.36 33.58 53.79
CA SER A 665 30.71 33.23 53.31
C SER A 665 31.06 33.83 51.94
N VAL A 666 30.07 34.39 51.23
CA VAL A 666 30.23 35.02 49.93
C VAL A 666 30.42 36.52 50.15
N ALA A 667 31.53 37.07 49.64
CA ALA A 667 31.79 38.50 49.72
C ALA A 667 30.64 39.29 49.06
N ASN A 668 30.25 40.40 49.70
CA ASN A 668 29.16 41.29 49.27
C ASN A 668 27.73 40.70 49.31
N LEU A 669 27.52 39.52 49.92
CA LEU A 669 26.19 38.93 50.11
C LEU A 669 25.82 38.82 51.58
N SER A 670 24.74 39.52 51.95
CA SER A 670 24.10 39.44 53.27
C SER A 670 22.74 38.73 53.17
N LEU A 671 22.35 38.03 54.23
CA LEU A 671 21.11 37.26 54.31
C LEU A 671 20.28 37.69 55.51
N LEU A 672 19.01 38.02 55.27
CA LEU A 672 17.98 38.18 56.27
C LEU A 672 17.04 36.95 56.19
N PRO A 673 17.22 35.92 57.03
CA PRO A 673 16.37 34.73 57.01
C PRO A 673 14.95 35.08 57.50
N ALA A 674 13.99 34.17 57.31
CA ALA A 674 12.61 34.40 57.72
C ALA A 674 12.46 34.62 59.25
N GLY A 675 13.32 33.99 60.04
CA GLY A 675 13.25 34.05 61.50
C GLY A 675 12.35 32.97 62.10
N THR A 676 12.10 33.08 63.40
CA THR A 676 11.18 32.18 64.11
C THR A 676 9.77 32.32 63.54
N ARG A 677 9.12 31.21 63.21
CA ARG A 677 7.78 31.23 62.56
C ARG A 677 6.76 31.96 63.44
N PRO A 678 6.16 33.05 62.96
CA PRO A 678 5.17 33.79 63.73
C PRO A 678 3.77 33.16 63.62
N GLY A 679 2.91 33.44 64.60
CA GLY A 679 1.49 33.06 64.56
C GLY A 679 0.72 33.74 63.41
N ASN A 680 1.03 35.02 63.14
CA ASN A 680 0.33 35.85 62.14
C ASN A 680 1.29 36.44 61.07
N PRO A 681 1.76 35.66 60.09
CA PRO A 681 2.68 36.10 59.03
C PRO A 681 2.24 37.34 58.22
N SER A 682 0.99 37.37 57.76
CA SER A 682 0.50 38.42 56.87
C SER A 682 0.37 39.77 57.58
N GLU A 683 -0.04 39.77 58.85
CA GLU A 683 -0.17 40.98 59.66
C GLU A 683 1.20 41.60 59.94
N LEU A 684 2.21 40.78 60.24
CA LEU A 684 3.58 41.26 60.44
C LEU A 684 4.15 41.93 59.17
N LEU A 685 3.87 41.37 58.00
CA LEU A 685 4.30 41.95 56.72
C LEU A 685 3.52 43.22 56.35
N ALA A 686 2.31 43.40 56.88
CA ALA A 686 1.49 44.60 56.64
C ALA A 686 1.82 45.77 57.58
N MET A 687 2.71 45.58 58.58
CA MET A 687 3.11 46.65 59.50
C MET A 687 3.90 47.76 58.78
N GLU A 688 3.76 49.01 59.25
CA GLU A 688 4.49 50.18 58.71
C GLU A 688 6.02 50.05 58.81
N ARG A 689 6.51 49.17 59.70
CA ARG A 689 7.95 48.90 59.84
C ARG A 689 8.55 48.24 58.60
N LEU A 690 7.80 47.41 57.85
CA LEU A 690 8.34 46.74 56.66
C LEU A 690 8.78 47.74 55.57
N PRO A 691 7.94 48.68 55.12
CA PRO A 691 8.36 49.66 54.11
C PRO A 691 9.49 50.56 54.58
N GLU A 692 9.53 50.95 55.86
CA GLU A 692 10.65 51.71 56.44
C GLU A 692 11.98 50.93 56.33
N GLN A 693 11.96 49.66 56.74
CA GLN A 693 13.14 48.79 56.67
C GLN A 693 13.57 48.53 55.22
N LEU A 694 12.64 48.26 54.32
CA LEU A 694 12.95 48.06 52.90
C LEU A 694 13.54 49.32 52.25
N ALA A 695 13.04 50.51 52.58
CA ALA A 695 13.59 51.77 52.12
C ALA A 695 15.02 51.99 52.66
N GLN A 696 15.24 51.70 53.95
CA GLN A 696 16.56 51.74 54.56
C GLN A 696 17.53 50.78 53.84
N PHE A 697 17.13 49.53 53.61
CA PHE A 697 17.96 48.54 52.92
C PHE A 697 18.25 48.92 51.47
N SER A 698 17.28 49.49 50.76
CA SER A 698 17.47 49.97 49.39
C SER A 698 18.50 51.10 49.28
N SER A 699 18.77 51.83 50.37
CA SER A 699 19.81 52.87 50.42
C SER A 699 21.20 52.30 50.72
N GLN A 700 21.26 51.21 51.49
CA GLN A 700 22.51 50.59 51.95
C GLN A 700 23.07 49.54 50.99
N TYR A 701 22.19 48.84 50.26
CA TYR A 701 22.55 47.77 49.34
C TYR A 701 22.34 48.22 47.88
N ASP A 702 23.14 47.64 46.98
CA ASP A 702 23.02 47.90 45.54
C ASP A 702 21.86 47.10 44.92
N LEU A 703 21.42 46.03 45.59
CA LEU A 703 20.27 45.21 45.22
C LEU A 703 19.68 44.54 46.47
N VAL A 704 18.35 44.59 46.63
CA VAL A 704 17.60 43.85 47.65
C VAL A 704 16.71 42.82 46.95
N LEU A 705 16.99 41.53 47.15
CA LEU A 705 16.19 40.42 46.61
C LEU A 705 15.27 39.87 47.69
N VAL A 706 13.97 39.77 47.41
CA VAL A 706 12.98 39.29 48.37
C VAL A 706 12.32 38.02 47.85
N ASP A 707 12.57 36.89 48.51
CA ASP A 707 11.92 35.61 48.23
C ASP A 707 10.57 35.56 48.96
N THR A 708 9.50 35.23 48.23
CA THR A 708 8.12 35.29 48.75
C THR A 708 7.36 33.98 48.56
N PRO A 709 6.30 33.73 49.34
CA PRO A 709 5.43 32.57 49.12
C PRO A 709 4.62 32.72 47.81
N PRO A 710 3.97 31.65 47.32
CA PRO A 710 3.20 31.71 46.07
C PRO A 710 1.96 32.62 46.16
N VAL A 711 1.71 33.42 45.12
CA VAL A 711 0.64 34.44 45.07
C VAL A 711 -0.77 33.84 45.19
N LEU A 712 -1.00 32.66 44.59
CA LEU A 712 -2.32 32.02 44.67
C LEU A 712 -2.54 31.31 46.02
N ALA A 713 -1.47 31.02 46.76
CA ALA A 713 -1.54 30.30 48.02
C ALA A 713 -1.88 31.25 49.19
N VAL A 714 -1.26 32.44 49.26
CA VAL A 714 -1.41 33.40 50.37
C VAL A 714 -1.22 34.84 49.90
N ALA A 715 -1.77 35.80 50.66
CA ALA A 715 -1.72 37.24 50.33
C ALA A 715 -0.34 37.89 50.58
N ASP A 716 0.55 37.24 51.32
CA ASP A 716 1.85 37.77 51.75
C ASP A 716 2.69 38.35 50.60
N ALA A 717 2.72 37.65 49.45
CA ALA A 717 3.45 38.11 48.26
C ALA A 717 2.84 39.39 47.67
N SER A 718 1.52 39.56 47.71
CA SER A 718 0.85 40.78 47.23
C SER A 718 1.17 41.99 48.10
N ILE A 719 1.36 41.80 49.42
CA ILE A 719 1.76 42.87 50.35
C ILE A 719 3.17 43.35 50.01
N VAL A 720 4.12 42.42 49.89
CA VAL A 720 5.52 42.73 49.53
C VAL A 720 5.63 43.33 48.12
N ALA A 721 4.78 42.88 47.18
CA ALA A 721 4.80 43.35 45.79
C ALA A 721 4.51 44.85 45.65
N GLY A 722 3.72 45.44 46.56
CA GLY A 722 3.40 46.87 46.54
C GLY A 722 4.61 47.77 46.82
N TYR A 723 5.66 47.23 47.46
CA TYR A 723 6.87 47.98 47.79
C TYR A 723 8.08 47.63 46.89
N ALA A 724 7.97 46.58 46.09
CA ALA A 724 9.03 46.14 45.19
C ALA A 724 9.00 46.94 43.87
N GLY A 725 10.15 47.46 43.45
CA GLY A 725 10.29 48.16 42.17
C GLY A 725 10.27 47.24 40.97
N ALA A 726 10.54 45.94 41.15
CA ALA A 726 10.36 44.93 40.12
C ALA A 726 9.90 43.59 40.72
N THR A 727 8.93 42.94 40.08
CA THR A 727 8.46 41.59 40.43
C THR A 727 8.79 40.60 39.32
N VAL A 728 9.42 39.48 39.68
CA VAL A 728 9.78 38.39 38.76
C VAL A 728 8.95 37.14 39.09
N LEU A 729 8.27 36.61 38.07
CA LEU A 729 7.38 35.47 38.21
C LEU A 729 8.06 34.15 37.79
N VAL A 730 8.25 33.23 38.73
CA VAL A 730 8.86 31.91 38.48
C VAL A 730 7.78 30.86 38.18
N MET A 731 7.84 30.30 36.97
CA MET A 731 6.98 29.23 36.48
C MET A 731 7.78 27.94 36.35
N ARG A 732 7.11 26.79 36.27
CA ARG A 732 7.75 25.49 36.07
C ARG A 732 7.01 24.68 35.01
N GLU A 733 7.75 23.96 34.17
CA GLU A 733 7.19 23.12 33.10
C GLU A 733 6.12 22.16 33.67
N ASN A 734 4.93 22.15 33.07
CA ASN A 734 3.78 21.32 33.45
C ASN A 734 3.27 21.50 34.89
N ALA A 735 3.65 22.57 35.59
CA ALA A 735 3.27 22.79 36.99
C ALA A 735 2.13 23.82 37.17
N GLN A 736 1.91 24.68 36.17
CA GLN A 736 0.82 25.67 36.17
C GLN A 736 -0.04 25.52 34.92
N THR A 737 -1.31 25.87 35.04
CA THR A 737 -2.23 26.09 33.91
C THR A 737 -2.20 27.56 33.46
N GLU A 738 -2.64 27.84 32.23
CA GLU A 738 -2.70 29.22 31.70
C GLU A 738 -3.58 30.11 32.60
N MET A 739 -4.70 29.57 33.10
CA MET A 739 -5.62 30.27 33.98
C MET A 739 -4.99 30.68 35.32
N GLU A 740 -4.16 29.81 35.92
CA GLU A 740 -3.47 30.12 37.18
C GLU A 740 -2.43 31.24 37.02
N VAL A 741 -1.74 31.29 35.88
CA VAL A 741 -0.79 32.37 35.58
C VAL A 741 -1.54 33.69 35.37
N GLU A 742 -2.65 33.67 34.63
CA GLU A 742 -3.47 34.86 34.40
C GLU A 742 -4.06 35.43 35.71
N GLU A 743 -4.60 34.58 36.57
CA GLU A 743 -5.11 35.00 37.89
C GLU A 743 -4.00 35.57 38.78
N THR A 744 -2.78 35.02 38.71
CA THR A 744 -1.63 35.56 39.44
C THR A 744 -1.28 36.98 38.99
N LEU A 745 -1.24 37.22 37.68
CA LEU A 745 -0.98 38.55 37.11
C LEU A 745 -2.09 39.55 37.48
N LYS A 746 -3.35 39.11 37.49
CA LYS A 746 -4.48 39.95 37.95
C LYS A 746 -4.32 40.37 39.41
N ARG A 747 -3.94 39.46 40.30
CA ARG A 747 -3.72 39.77 41.73
C ARG A 747 -2.56 40.73 41.96
N LEU A 748 -1.44 40.52 41.27
CA LEU A 748 -0.29 41.43 41.34
C LEU A 748 -0.61 42.81 40.75
N GLY A 749 -1.36 42.85 39.64
CA GLY A 749 -1.80 44.10 39.03
C GLY A 749 -2.74 44.93 39.93
N ARG A 750 -3.62 44.29 40.69
CA ARG A 750 -4.54 44.98 41.63
C ARG A 750 -3.83 45.76 42.74
N VAL A 751 -2.64 45.31 43.15
CA VAL A 751 -1.81 45.98 44.16
C VAL A 751 -0.76 46.91 43.56
N GLY A 752 -0.81 47.16 42.25
CA GLY A 752 0.12 48.07 41.55
C GLY A 752 1.53 47.50 41.33
N ALA A 753 1.71 46.18 41.47
CA ALA A 753 3.04 45.57 41.32
C ALA A 753 3.56 45.66 39.89
N GLN A 754 4.82 46.07 39.72
CA GLN A 754 5.48 46.10 38.42
C GLN A 754 6.05 44.72 38.07
N VAL A 755 5.29 43.90 37.36
CA VAL A 755 5.76 42.59 36.90
C VAL A 755 6.74 42.76 35.74
N ALA A 756 8.03 42.60 36.03
CA ALA A 756 9.12 42.84 35.09
C ALA A 756 9.24 41.73 34.03
N GLY A 757 8.84 40.50 34.38
CA GLY A 757 8.87 39.34 33.50
C GLY A 757 8.80 38.01 34.23
N ALA A 758 8.92 36.92 33.48
CA ALA A 758 8.87 35.55 33.99
C ALA A 758 10.17 34.76 33.79
N ILE A 759 10.38 33.76 34.65
CA ILE A 759 11.47 32.78 34.54
C ILE A 759 10.83 31.39 34.48
N PHE A 760 11.15 30.61 33.46
CA PHE A 760 10.76 29.20 33.37
C PHE A 760 11.81 28.32 34.04
N ASN A 761 11.48 27.67 35.14
CA ASN A 761 12.40 26.86 35.92
C ASN A 761 12.15 25.36 35.75
N GLY A 762 13.21 24.57 35.83
CA GLY A 762 13.15 23.11 35.84
C GLY A 762 12.66 22.49 34.53
N MET A 763 12.96 23.12 33.39
CA MET A 763 12.61 22.56 32.08
C MET A 763 13.40 21.28 31.81
N SER A 764 12.72 20.27 31.28
CA SER A 764 13.30 18.98 30.94
C SER A 764 14.26 19.14 29.75
N ALA A 765 15.46 18.55 29.82
CA ALA A 765 16.39 18.54 28.69
C ALA A 765 15.84 17.62 27.58
N ARG A 766 15.12 18.19 26.61
CA ARG A 766 14.57 17.46 25.46
C ARG A 766 15.70 17.00 24.53
N ARG A 767 15.55 15.84 23.87
CA ARG A 767 16.54 15.30 22.90
C ARG A 767 16.85 16.26 21.73
N SER A 768 15.96 17.19 21.41
CA SER A 768 16.13 18.22 20.39
C SER A 768 16.96 19.42 20.85
N ASP A 769 16.83 19.84 22.11
CA ASP A 769 17.40 21.09 22.63
C ASP A 769 18.85 20.93 23.06
N ARG A 770 19.28 19.67 23.23
CA ARG A 770 20.66 19.31 23.53
C ARG A 770 21.65 19.88 22.52
N ARG A 771 21.28 19.97 21.23
CA ARG A 771 22.13 20.57 20.16
C ARG A 771 22.19 22.09 20.20
N SER A 772 21.11 22.75 20.63
CA SER A 772 21.01 24.21 20.66
C SER A 772 21.82 24.81 21.81
N TYR A 773 21.86 24.12 22.96
CA TYR A 773 22.66 24.52 24.12
C TYR A 773 24.14 24.10 24.02
N GLU A 774 24.45 23.01 23.30
CA GLU A 774 25.84 22.59 23.02
C GLU A 774 26.61 23.63 22.18
N TYR A 775 25.88 24.45 21.39
CA TYR A 775 26.46 25.53 20.57
C TYR A 775 27.00 26.72 21.40
N ILE A 776 26.53 26.89 22.64
CA ILE A 776 26.98 27.97 23.54
C ILE A 776 28.28 27.57 24.29
N HIS A 777 28.70 26.31 24.21
CA HIS A 777 29.75 25.73 25.06
C HIS A 777 31.09 25.39 24.36
N THR A 778 31.48 26.08 23.29
CA THR A 778 32.84 25.97 22.72
C THR A 778 33.58 27.31 22.73
N PRO A 779 34.61 27.49 23.59
CA PRO A 779 35.48 28.68 23.57
C PRO A 779 36.45 28.76 22.38
N ASP A 780 36.58 27.73 21.53
CA ASP A 780 37.67 27.64 20.54
C ASP A 780 37.27 27.79 19.06
N ALA A 781 36.07 28.29 18.74
CA ALA A 781 35.58 28.32 17.35
C ALA A 781 35.36 29.73 16.77
N VAL A 782 36.14 30.73 17.19
CA VAL A 782 36.08 32.11 16.63
C VAL A 782 37.23 32.43 15.65
N ALA A 783 38.15 31.50 15.39
CA ALA A 783 39.29 31.75 14.48
C ALA A 783 39.08 31.30 13.00
N ALA A 784 37.90 30.83 12.60
CA ALA A 784 37.75 30.22 11.26
C ALA A 784 36.43 30.55 10.55
N VAL A 785 35.96 31.79 10.60
CA VAL A 785 34.91 32.27 9.67
C VAL A 785 35.18 33.72 9.24
N SER A 786 36.33 33.94 8.59
CA SER A 786 36.56 35.15 7.80
C SER A 786 37.46 34.83 6.59
N SER A 787 36.91 34.11 5.63
CA SER A 787 37.36 34.20 4.23
C SER A 787 36.34 33.50 3.31
N ARG A 788 35.31 34.24 2.93
CA ARG A 788 34.51 33.91 1.75
C ARG A 788 34.83 34.96 0.69
N ALA A 789 35.94 34.76 -0.01
CA ALA A 789 36.19 35.42 -1.29
C ALA A 789 35.55 34.59 -2.40
N GLN A 790 34.83 35.25 -3.30
CA GLN A 790 34.26 34.68 -4.53
C GLN A 790 35.38 34.26 -5.51
N PRO A 791 35.15 33.27 -6.38
CA PRO A 791 36.18 32.80 -7.31
C PRO A 791 36.24 33.70 -8.54
N ALA A 792 37.42 34.24 -8.83
CA ALA A 792 37.76 34.73 -10.16
C ALA A 792 38.41 33.60 -10.97
N ALA A 793 37.98 33.48 -12.22
CA ALA A 793 38.50 32.53 -13.19
C ALA A 793 39.94 32.86 -13.58
N SER A 794 40.80 31.85 -13.67
CA SER A 794 41.87 31.78 -14.67
C SER A 794 42.37 30.34 -14.76
N GLY A 795 42.41 29.82 -15.98
CA GLY A 795 42.88 28.49 -16.28
C GLY A 795 44.40 28.42 -16.29
N THR A 796 44.94 27.25 -15.96
CA THR A 796 46.21 26.80 -16.53
C THR A 796 46.27 25.27 -16.47
N LEU A 797 46.56 24.68 -17.63
CA LEU A 797 46.88 23.27 -17.83
C LEU A 797 48.15 22.90 -17.05
N ALA A 798 48.11 21.82 -16.27
CA ALA A 798 49.32 21.09 -15.88
C ALA A 798 49.02 19.64 -15.47
N SER A 799 49.39 18.74 -16.39
CA SER A 799 49.98 17.42 -16.20
C SER A 799 49.37 16.42 -15.19
N GLU A 800 48.84 15.36 -15.78
CA GLU A 800 48.74 14.02 -15.21
C GLU A 800 50.07 13.55 -14.58
N ARG A 801 50.05 13.17 -13.30
CA ARG A 801 50.74 11.98 -12.78
C ARG A 801 49.90 11.34 -11.68
N GLY A 802 49.75 10.02 -11.81
CA GLY A 802 48.78 9.21 -11.08
C GLY A 802 48.90 9.26 -9.55
N SER A 803 47.76 9.48 -8.91
CA SER A 803 47.47 9.01 -7.57
C SER A 803 46.31 8.03 -7.70
N ALA A 804 46.54 6.76 -7.33
CA ALA A 804 45.51 5.74 -7.27
C ALA A 804 44.46 6.14 -6.22
N ALA A 805 43.39 6.79 -6.67
CA ALA A 805 42.28 7.22 -5.83
C ALA A 805 41.67 5.99 -5.12
N GLN A 806 41.85 5.95 -3.80
CA GLN A 806 41.36 4.91 -2.91
C GLN A 806 39.82 4.78 -3.07
N TRP A 807 39.35 3.58 -3.42
CA TRP A 807 37.93 3.32 -3.69
C TRP A 807 37.09 3.57 -2.44
N PRO A 808 35.96 4.27 -2.54
CA PRO A 808 35.26 4.66 -1.33
C PRO A 808 34.17 3.63 -1.01
N ALA A 809 34.16 3.14 0.23
CA ALA A 809 33.19 2.26 0.91
C ALA A 809 32.64 1.01 0.14
N PRO A 810 32.40 -0.13 0.83
CA PRO A 810 31.81 -1.29 0.17
C PRO A 810 30.42 -0.98 -0.43
N ILE A 811 30.21 -1.35 -1.71
CA ILE A 811 28.96 -1.13 -2.46
C ILE A 811 28.08 -2.37 -2.39
N ALA A 812 26.78 -2.18 -2.24
CA ALA A 812 25.78 -3.24 -2.38
C ALA A 812 24.81 -2.92 -3.52
N VAL A 813 24.46 -3.91 -4.34
CA VAL A 813 23.47 -3.77 -5.42
C VAL A 813 22.17 -4.45 -5.00
N ASN A 814 21.05 -3.77 -5.18
CA ASN A 814 19.72 -4.32 -4.98
C ASN A 814 19.41 -5.36 -6.07
N GLY A 815 19.47 -6.65 -5.73
CA GLY A 815 19.24 -7.77 -6.64
C GLY A 815 17.78 -8.20 -6.79
N LYS A 816 16.79 -7.40 -6.38
CA LYS A 816 15.36 -7.73 -6.53
C LYS A 816 14.99 -8.10 -7.97
N PHE A 817 15.63 -7.47 -8.96
CA PHE A 817 15.39 -7.72 -10.39
C PHE A 817 15.61 -9.18 -10.80
N THR A 818 16.45 -9.93 -10.07
CA THR A 818 16.73 -11.35 -10.34
C THR A 818 15.55 -12.28 -10.04
N SER A 819 14.55 -11.81 -9.29
CA SER A 819 13.32 -12.57 -8.94
C SER A 819 12.11 -12.19 -9.82
N GLN A 820 12.33 -11.38 -10.86
CA GLN A 820 11.27 -10.83 -11.70
C GLN A 820 11.49 -11.22 -13.16
N ARG A 821 10.41 -11.27 -13.93
CA ARG A 821 10.50 -11.45 -15.38
C ARG A 821 11.34 -10.32 -15.99
N LEU A 822 12.24 -10.68 -16.91
CA LEU A 822 13.05 -9.72 -17.64
C LEU A 822 12.17 -8.75 -18.45
N THR A 823 12.23 -7.47 -18.11
CA THR A 823 11.74 -6.36 -18.94
C THR A 823 12.92 -5.42 -19.22
N GLY A 824 12.71 -4.36 -20.02
CA GLY A 824 13.76 -3.37 -20.29
C GLY A 824 14.41 -2.79 -19.01
N VAL A 825 13.63 -2.54 -17.96
CA VAL A 825 14.16 -2.03 -16.67
C VAL A 825 15.04 -3.07 -15.97
N GLN A 826 14.61 -4.34 -15.93
CA GLN A 826 15.40 -5.43 -15.35
C GLN A 826 16.65 -5.73 -16.20
N ARG A 827 16.57 -5.61 -17.53
CA ARG A 827 17.71 -5.74 -18.45
C ARG A 827 18.78 -4.71 -18.14
N VAL A 828 18.39 -3.43 -18.01
CA VAL A 828 19.33 -2.37 -17.61
C VAL A 828 19.98 -2.71 -16.27
N ALA A 829 19.22 -3.16 -15.28
CA ALA A 829 19.77 -3.53 -13.98
C ALA A 829 20.77 -4.70 -14.07
N ARG A 830 20.45 -5.74 -14.85
CA ARG A 830 21.29 -6.93 -15.05
C ARG A 830 22.61 -6.59 -15.74
N GLU A 831 22.54 -5.96 -16.91
CA GLU A 831 23.71 -5.67 -17.74
C GLU A 831 24.62 -4.61 -17.09
N LEU A 832 24.03 -3.58 -16.48
CA LEU A 832 24.79 -2.56 -15.74
C LEU A 832 25.47 -3.16 -14.50
N THR A 833 24.83 -4.12 -13.81
CA THR A 833 25.44 -4.84 -12.68
C THR A 833 26.60 -5.72 -13.14
N ALA A 834 26.46 -6.41 -14.28
CA ALA A 834 27.53 -7.21 -14.87
C ALA A 834 28.74 -6.34 -15.23
N ALA A 835 28.53 -5.26 -15.99
CA ALA A 835 29.59 -4.33 -16.40
C ALA A 835 30.28 -3.66 -15.19
N LEU A 836 29.49 -3.22 -14.19
CA LEU A 836 30.04 -2.66 -12.95
C LEU A 836 30.89 -3.68 -12.18
N SER A 837 30.44 -4.93 -12.10
CA SER A 837 31.18 -6.00 -11.40
C SER A 837 32.52 -6.30 -12.08
N GLN A 838 32.54 -6.31 -13.42
CA GLN A 838 33.77 -6.51 -14.21
C GLN A 838 34.78 -5.39 -13.98
N GLN A 839 34.33 -4.12 -14.02
CA GLN A 839 35.21 -2.96 -13.80
C GLN A 839 35.72 -2.86 -12.36
N LEU A 840 34.89 -3.21 -11.37
CA LEU A 840 35.31 -3.23 -9.96
C LEU A 840 36.37 -4.30 -9.71
N ARG A 841 36.22 -5.49 -10.31
CA ARG A 841 37.21 -6.56 -10.21
C ARG A 841 38.56 -6.18 -10.81
N ALA A 842 38.55 -5.48 -11.94
CA ALA A 842 39.76 -4.94 -12.54
C ALA A 842 40.49 -3.94 -11.60
N GLN A 843 39.79 -3.36 -10.63
CA GLN A 843 40.31 -2.45 -9.62
C GLN A 843 40.44 -3.11 -8.22
N ALA A 844 40.51 -4.44 -8.16
CA ALA A 844 40.60 -5.23 -6.92
C ALA A 844 39.49 -4.92 -5.88
N SER A 845 38.33 -4.48 -6.34
CA SER A 845 37.15 -4.17 -5.53
C SER A 845 35.98 -5.07 -5.93
N SER A 846 34.99 -5.24 -5.05
CA SER A 846 33.80 -6.04 -5.36
C SER A 846 32.52 -5.34 -4.92
N ALA A 847 31.54 -5.25 -5.82
CA ALA A 847 30.16 -4.98 -5.43
C ALA A 847 29.51 -6.27 -4.92
N LEU A 848 28.79 -6.17 -3.80
CA LEU A 848 28.00 -7.27 -3.26
C LEU A 848 26.58 -7.22 -3.84
N LEU A 849 26.21 -8.22 -4.63
CA LEU A 849 24.83 -8.37 -5.10
C LEU A 849 23.98 -9.05 -4.01
N LEU A 850 23.02 -8.31 -3.47
CA LEU A 850 22.08 -8.85 -2.48
C LEU A 850 20.84 -9.38 -3.20
N VAL A 851 20.60 -10.69 -3.14
CA VAL A 851 19.49 -11.33 -3.85
C VAL A 851 18.45 -11.93 -2.89
N PRO A 852 17.16 -11.95 -3.26
CA PRO A 852 16.14 -12.65 -2.49
C PRO A 852 16.27 -14.18 -2.67
N ARG A 853 15.52 -14.95 -1.87
CA ARG A 853 15.58 -16.43 -1.90
C ARG A 853 15.00 -17.03 -3.19
N ASP A 854 14.06 -16.34 -3.82
CA ASP A 854 13.34 -16.71 -5.04
C ASP A 854 13.96 -16.09 -6.32
N HIS A 855 15.26 -15.82 -6.30
CA HIS A 855 15.97 -15.38 -7.51
C HIS A 855 16.01 -16.51 -8.54
N LEU A 856 15.91 -16.15 -9.82
CA LEU A 856 16.07 -17.06 -10.94
C LEU A 856 17.54 -17.09 -11.33
N ASP A 857 18.15 -18.27 -11.35
CA ASP A 857 19.57 -18.41 -11.71
C ASP A 857 19.85 -17.93 -13.15
N SER A 858 18.87 -18.02 -14.05
CA SER A 858 18.94 -17.51 -15.43
C SER A 858 19.06 -15.98 -15.52
N GLU A 859 18.66 -15.24 -14.50
CA GLU A 859 18.66 -13.77 -14.48
C GLU A 859 19.85 -13.17 -13.71
N LEU A 860 20.78 -14.01 -13.26
CA LEU A 860 21.96 -13.58 -12.53
C LEU A 860 23.02 -13.01 -13.48
N PRO A 861 23.60 -11.84 -13.16
CA PRO A 861 24.79 -11.35 -13.84
C PRO A 861 25.94 -12.36 -13.69
N ALA A 862 26.58 -12.72 -14.80
CA ALA A 862 27.70 -13.64 -14.80
C ALA A 862 28.82 -13.11 -13.88
N ALA A 863 29.25 -13.96 -12.95
CA ALA A 863 30.37 -13.71 -12.07
C ALA A 863 30.23 -12.44 -11.20
N THR A 864 29.11 -12.23 -10.51
CA THR A 864 29.02 -11.23 -9.42
C THR A 864 28.95 -11.95 -8.06
N PRO A 865 29.75 -11.56 -7.04
CA PRO A 865 29.61 -12.11 -5.69
C PRO A 865 28.19 -11.84 -5.16
N ARG A 866 27.45 -12.91 -4.87
CA ARG A 866 26.06 -12.85 -4.40
C ARG A 866 25.93 -13.25 -2.94
N HIS A 867 25.02 -12.59 -2.24
CA HIS A 867 24.58 -13.00 -0.91
C HIS A 867 23.06 -13.08 -0.89
N VAL A 868 22.55 -14.27 -0.58
CA VAL A 868 21.11 -14.54 -0.48
C VAL A 868 20.60 -14.06 0.86
N VAL A 869 19.55 -13.26 0.87
CA VAL A 869 18.97 -12.68 2.10
C VAL A 869 17.57 -13.25 2.35
N PRO A 870 17.41 -14.33 3.15
CA PRO A 870 16.11 -14.88 3.54
C PRO A 870 15.47 -14.11 4.73
N PRO A 871 14.18 -14.29 5.08
CA PRO A 871 13.15 -15.14 4.43
C PRO A 871 12.14 -14.39 3.55
N LEU A 872 12.16 -13.05 3.55
CA LEU A 872 11.13 -12.21 2.91
C LEU A 872 11.24 -12.24 1.39
N ARG A 873 10.15 -11.87 0.69
CA ARG A 873 10.07 -11.77 -0.79
C ARG A 873 9.46 -10.45 -1.25
N GLY A 874 9.66 -10.11 -2.52
CA GLY A 874 9.00 -8.98 -3.19
C GLY A 874 9.24 -7.61 -2.53
N ILE A 875 8.18 -6.81 -2.35
CA ILE A 875 8.27 -5.48 -1.73
C ILE A 875 8.70 -5.57 -0.27
N LEU A 876 8.23 -6.58 0.48
CA LEU A 876 8.61 -6.75 1.90
C LEU A 876 10.11 -7.02 2.04
N TRP A 877 10.69 -7.81 1.14
CA TRP A 877 12.14 -8.04 1.11
C TRP A 877 12.92 -6.74 0.87
N GLU A 878 12.52 -5.97 -0.15
CA GLU A 878 13.19 -4.71 -0.50
C GLU A 878 13.09 -3.66 0.61
N GLN A 879 11.97 -3.61 1.33
CA GLN A 879 11.73 -2.61 2.37
C GLN A 879 12.27 -3.02 3.75
N LEU A 880 12.30 -4.31 4.07
CA LEU A 880 12.63 -4.80 5.42
C LEU A 880 13.88 -5.66 5.51
N ALA A 881 14.26 -6.43 4.49
CA ALA A 881 15.45 -7.30 4.56
C ALA A 881 16.68 -6.62 3.96
N LEU A 882 16.51 -6.02 2.78
CA LEU A 882 17.58 -5.37 2.02
C LEU A 882 18.30 -4.24 2.79
N PRO A 883 17.62 -3.33 3.54
CA PRO A 883 18.31 -2.27 4.27
C PRO A 883 19.28 -2.78 5.33
N PHE A 884 18.89 -3.85 6.05
CA PHE A 884 19.69 -4.44 7.11
C PHE A 884 20.86 -5.23 6.51
N ALA A 885 20.61 -6.01 5.45
CA ALA A 885 21.67 -6.75 4.75
C ALA A 885 22.70 -5.82 4.07
N ALA A 886 22.26 -4.67 3.55
CA ALA A 886 23.17 -3.66 3.02
C ALA A 886 24.04 -3.02 4.12
N GLY A 887 23.51 -2.86 5.34
CA GLY A 887 24.25 -2.28 6.46
C GLY A 887 24.81 -0.88 6.16
N SER A 888 26.09 -0.66 6.44
CA SER A 888 26.80 0.60 6.18
C SER A 888 27.13 0.85 4.71
N ARG A 889 26.97 -0.16 3.83
CA ARG A 889 27.26 -0.09 2.39
C ARG A 889 26.39 0.94 1.68
N THR A 890 26.93 1.55 0.63
CA THR A 890 26.14 2.37 -0.29
C THR A 890 25.32 1.45 -1.17
N LEU A 891 23.99 1.55 -1.07
CA LEU A 891 23.05 0.70 -1.80
C LEU A 891 22.72 1.30 -3.16
N LEU A 892 22.96 0.56 -4.24
CA LEU A 892 22.57 0.93 -5.60
C LEU A 892 21.27 0.19 -5.96
N SER A 893 20.18 0.94 -6.16
CA SER A 893 18.89 0.40 -6.60
C SER A 893 18.62 0.82 -8.04
N LEU A 894 18.51 -0.15 -8.95
CA LEU A 894 18.47 0.12 -10.40
C LEU A 894 17.06 0.04 -11.02
N CYS A 895 16.01 -0.24 -10.24
CA CYS A 895 14.67 -0.54 -10.75
C CYS A 895 13.56 0.38 -10.20
N ASN A 896 13.67 1.70 -10.40
CA ASN A 896 12.68 2.75 -10.06
C ASN A 896 12.38 2.96 -8.57
N ILE A 897 12.37 1.90 -7.75
CA ILE A 897 12.12 1.93 -6.31
C ILE A 897 13.31 1.31 -5.58
N GLY A 898 13.64 1.89 -4.43
CA GLY A 898 14.56 1.32 -3.45
C GLY A 898 13.92 1.30 -2.05
N PRO A 899 14.65 0.86 -1.02
CA PRO A 899 14.12 0.88 0.34
C PRO A 899 13.85 2.30 0.84
N LEU A 900 12.64 2.56 1.33
CA LEU A 900 12.18 3.91 1.63
C LEU A 900 12.98 4.60 2.73
N PHE A 901 13.53 3.84 3.70
CA PHE A 901 14.18 4.39 4.90
C PHE A 901 15.72 4.31 4.89
N LYS A 902 16.35 3.72 3.87
CA LYS A 902 17.82 3.66 3.76
C LYS A 902 18.37 5.02 3.30
N ARG A 903 19.25 5.65 4.07
CA ARG A 903 19.83 6.96 3.69
C ARG A 903 21.04 6.89 2.76
N ARG A 904 21.91 5.88 2.91
CA ARG A 904 23.07 5.69 2.01
C ARG A 904 22.64 4.85 0.82
N GLN A 905 21.90 5.44 -0.12
CA GLN A 905 21.50 4.79 -1.36
C GLN A 905 21.52 5.75 -2.56
N VAL A 906 21.78 5.18 -3.74
CA VAL A 906 21.65 5.79 -5.06
C VAL A 906 20.55 5.03 -5.80
N LEU A 907 19.61 5.76 -6.39
CA LEU A 907 18.42 5.19 -7.02
C LEU A 907 18.36 5.55 -8.50
N MET A 908 18.19 4.56 -9.36
CA MET A 908 17.89 4.78 -10.77
C MET A 908 16.37 4.84 -10.99
N ILE A 909 15.92 5.95 -11.56
CA ILE A 909 14.55 6.16 -12.02
C ILE A 909 14.61 6.27 -13.55
N HIS A 910 14.00 5.32 -14.24
CA HIS A 910 14.03 5.20 -15.70
C HIS A 910 13.14 6.24 -16.38
N ASP A 911 11.97 6.50 -15.81
CA ASP A 911 11.02 7.46 -16.36
C ASP A 911 10.06 8.02 -15.29
N ALA A 912 9.25 8.99 -15.71
CA ALA A 912 8.15 9.54 -14.92
C ALA A 912 6.77 9.16 -15.49
N ALA A 913 6.68 8.04 -16.23
CA ALA A 913 5.46 7.63 -16.93
C ALA A 913 4.27 7.46 -15.96
N VAL A 914 4.53 7.00 -14.73
CA VAL A 914 3.50 6.87 -13.67
C VAL A 914 2.83 8.20 -13.33
N PHE A 915 3.52 9.32 -13.53
CA PHE A 915 3.03 10.67 -13.29
C PHE A 915 2.51 11.36 -14.57
N ASP A 916 3.14 11.08 -15.71
CA ASP A 916 2.83 11.69 -17.01
C ASP A 916 1.67 11.02 -17.75
N LEU A 917 1.51 9.71 -17.59
CA LEU A 917 0.48 8.88 -18.23
C LEU A 917 -0.33 8.11 -17.16
N PRO A 918 -1.11 8.80 -16.32
CA PRO A 918 -1.80 8.18 -15.19
C PRO A 918 -2.85 7.12 -15.59
N GLU A 919 -3.31 7.15 -16.83
CA GLU A 919 -4.29 6.22 -17.40
C GLU A 919 -3.73 4.81 -17.58
N GLY A 920 -2.41 4.68 -17.79
CA GLY A 920 -1.72 3.39 -17.90
C GLY A 920 -1.54 2.66 -16.56
N TYR A 921 -1.95 3.25 -15.42
CA TYR A 921 -1.66 2.72 -14.08
C TYR A 921 -2.87 2.76 -13.14
N SER A 922 -3.05 1.68 -12.36
CA SER A 922 -4.12 1.60 -11.35
C SER A 922 -4.01 2.69 -10.27
N ARG A 923 -5.15 3.13 -9.72
CA ARG A 923 -5.20 4.16 -8.65
C ARG A 923 -4.35 3.79 -7.43
N LYS A 924 -4.37 2.51 -7.03
CA LYS A 924 -3.58 1.98 -5.90
C LYS A 924 -2.07 2.10 -6.16
N PHE A 925 -1.64 1.75 -7.37
CA PHE A 925 -0.24 1.83 -7.78
C PHE A 925 0.26 3.28 -7.82
N ARG A 926 -0.55 4.20 -8.36
CA ARG A 926 -0.24 5.64 -8.37
C ARG A 926 -0.10 6.22 -6.96
N LEU A 927 -1.00 5.85 -6.05
CA LEU A 927 -0.95 6.32 -4.65
C LEU A 927 0.31 5.81 -3.94
N TRP A 928 0.64 4.53 -4.13
CA TRP A 928 1.88 3.94 -3.61
C TRP A 928 3.13 4.65 -4.15
N TYR A 929 3.20 4.91 -5.45
CA TYR A 929 4.33 5.62 -6.06
C TYR A 929 4.48 7.05 -5.55
N ARG A 930 3.37 7.79 -5.40
CA ARG A 930 3.37 9.14 -4.79
C ARG A 930 3.94 9.12 -3.37
N PHE A 931 3.51 8.15 -2.56
CA PHE A 931 4.02 7.97 -1.20
C PHE A 931 5.51 7.59 -1.18
N ALA A 932 5.90 6.60 -1.98
CA ALA A 932 7.27 6.12 -2.07
C ALA A 932 8.24 7.24 -2.47
N PHE A 933 7.93 7.99 -3.53
CA PHE A 933 8.79 9.08 -3.98
C PHE A 933 8.79 10.30 -3.04
N ALA A 934 7.72 10.54 -2.28
CA ALA A 934 7.71 11.57 -1.24
C ALA A 934 8.75 11.30 -0.13
N LEU A 935 9.03 10.02 0.16
CA LEU A 935 10.06 9.57 1.09
C LEU A 935 11.44 9.46 0.41
N LEU A 936 11.52 8.81 -0.75
CA LEU A 936 12.78 8.57 -1.46
C LEU A 936 13.49 9.87 -1.85
N LYS A 937 12.76 10.92 -2.25
CA LYS A 937 13.39 12.22 -2.59
C LYS A 937 14.19 12.83 -1.43
N ARG A 938 13.87 12.47 -0.18
CA ARG A 938 14.58 12.92 1.02
C ARG A 938 15.71 11.97 1.43
N ASN A 939 15.53 10.68 1.19
CA ASN A 939 16.42 9.63 1.70
C ASN A 939 17.46 9.13 0.68
N VAL A 940 17.23 9.34 -0.62
CA VAL A 940 18.20 9.02 -1.68
C VAL A 940 19.26 10.12 -1.74
N ARG A 941 20.55 9.74 -1.83
CA ARG A 941 21.65 10.70 -1.98
C ARG A 941 21.67 11.33 -3.37
N HIS A 942 21.58 10.48 -4.39
CA HIS A 942 21.65 10.87 -5.79
C HIS A 942 20.73 10.02 -6.66
N ILE A 943 20.14 10.60 -7.69
CA ILE A 943 19.26 9.91 -8.63
C ILE A 943 20.01 9.69 -9.95
N LEU A 944 19.93 8.48 -10.47
CA LEU A 944 20.35 8.14 -11.82
C LEU A 944 19.11 8.06 -12.71
N THR A 945 19.25 8.43 -13.97
CA THR A 945 18.20 8.23 -14.98
C THR A 945 18.83 7.92 -16.33
N VAL A 946 18.04 7.53 -17.31
CA VAL A 946 18.52 6.96 -18.58
C VAL A 946 18.67 8.00 -19.70
N SER A 947 17.93 9.10 -19.66
CA SER A 947 17.93 10.15 -20.69
C SER A 947 17.80 11.55 -20.10
N THR A 948 18.15 12.55 -20.90
CA THR A 948 17.97 13.98 -20.57
C THR A 948 16.48 14.33 -20.51
N PHE A 949 15.67 13.75 -21.40
CA PHE A 949 14.21 13.83 -21.31
C PHE A 949 13.69 13.38 -19.94
N SER A 950 14.03 12.16 -19.51
CA SER A 950 13.60 11.60 -18.22
C SER A 950 14.11 12.43 -17.04
N LYS A 951 15.35 12.95 -17.11
CA LYS A 951 15.89 13.88 -16.10
C LYS A 951 14.98 15.11 -15.92
N GLY A 952 14.55 15.74 -17.01
CA GLY A 952 13.65 16.89 -16.98
C GLY A 952 12.29 16.54 -16.36
N ARG A 953 11.68 15.42 -16.78
CA ARG A 953 10.39 14.97 -16.23
C ARG A 953 10.46 14.63 -14.75
N ILE A 954 11.51 13.92 -14.32
CA ILE A 954 11.72 13.54 -12.91
C ILE A 954 11.93 14.79 -12.05
N ALA A 955 12.76 15.74 -12.50
CA ALA A 955 12.97 17.00 -11.79
C ALA A 955 11.66 17.78 -11.60
N ALA A 956 10.88 17.91 -12.67
CA ALA A 956 9.60 18.62 -12.66
C ALA A 956 8.54 17.93 -11.79
N ARG A 957 8.38 16.61 -11.90
CA ARG A 957 7.32 15.86 -11.19
C ARG A 957 7.65 15.59 -9.72
N LEU A 958 8.91 15.35 -9.38
CA LEU A 958 9.32 15.03 -8.00
C LEU A 958 9.82 16.24 -7.21
N GLY A 959 10.07 17.37 -7.88
CA GLY A 959 10.65 18.58 -7.27
C GLY A 959 12.07 18.35 -6.75
N VAL A 960 12.88 17.60 -7.52
CA VAL A 960 14.28 17.31 -7.19
C VAL A 960 15.19 18.21 -8.02
N PRO A 961 16.18 18.90 -7.41
CA PRO A 961 17.11 19.75 -8.15
C PRO A 961 17.86 18.98 -9.26
N PRO A 962 17.97 19.51 -10.49
CA PRO A 962 18.62 18.83 -11.62
C PRO A 962 20.07 18.40 -11.37
N GLU A 963 20.77 19.05 -10.44
CA GLU A 963 22.16 18.75 -10.07
C GLU A 963 22.25 17.41 -9.32
N ARG A 964 21.16 16.98 -8.66
CA ARG A 964 21.06 15.70 -7.96
C ARG A 964 20.64 14.54 -8.87
N ILE A 965 20.56 14.77 -10.18
CA ILE A 965 20.13 13.79 -11.18
C ILE A 965 21.22 13.67 -12.26
N SER A 966 21.81 12.48 -12.40
CA SER A 966 22.78 12.17 -13.46
C SER A 966 22.18 11.25 -14.52
N VAL A 967 22.48 11.54 -15.79
CA VAL A 967 22.06 10.74 -16.93
C VAL A 967 23.09 9.64 -17.22
N ILE A 968 22.62 8.40 -17.22
CA ILE A 968 23.36 7.16 -17.47
C ILE A 968 22.65 6.43 -18.61
N PRO A 969 23.00 6.72 -19.88
CA PRO A 969 22.43 6.03 -21.04
C PRO A 969 22.70 4.52 -20.96
N PRO A 970 21.69 3.66 -21.12
CA PRO A 970 21.86 2.22 -21.31
C PRO A 970 22.73 1.86 -22.52
N GLY A 971 23.37 0.68 -22.46
CA GLY A 971 24.11 0.10 -23.59
C GLY A 971 23.29 -0.94 -24.37
N VAL A 972 23.78 -1.32 -25.55
CA VAL A 972 23.13 -2.33 -26.43
C VAL A 972 24.07 -3.47 -26.85
N ASP A 973 25.35 -3.42 -26.47
CA ASP A 973 26.39 -4.43 -26.73
C ASP A 973 26.18 -5.79 -26.01
N HIS A 974 25.01 -6.00 -25.40
CA HIS A 974 24.63 -7.32 -24.89
C HIS A 974 24.21 -8.28 -26.02
N PHE A 975 23.84 -7.75 -27.19
CA PHE A 975 23.55 -8.55 -28.39
C PHE A 975 24.78 -9.26 -28.97
N ASP A 976 26.00 -8.88 -28.58
CA ASP A 976 27.23 -9.60 -28.91
C ASP A 976 27.29 -10.99 -28.27
N ARG A 977 26.60 -11.19 -27.14
CA ARG A 977 26.58 -12.46 -26.39
C ARG A 977 25.44 -13.40 -26.81
N LEU A 978 24.54 -12.94 -27.67
CA LEU A 978 23.33 -13.66 -28.04
C LEU A 978 23.49 -14.29 -29.43
N ASP A 979 23.18 -15.58 -29.53
CA ASP A 979 23.05 -16.25 -30.84
C ASP A 979 21.67 -15.95 -31.45
N SER A 980 21.63 -15.68 -32.76
CA SER A 980 20.40 -15.43 -33.50
C SER A 980 19.63 -16.74 -33.70
N ASP A 981 18.37 -16.80 -33.26
CA ASP A 981 17.50 -17.96 -33.48
C ASP A 981 16.61 -17.74 -34.71
N TYR A 982 17.05 -18.25 -35.86
CA TYR A 982 16.33 -18.14 -37.13
C TYR A 982 15.11 -19.07 -37.24
N ALA A 983 14.81 -19.91 -36.24
CA ALA A 983 13.61 -20.75 -36.26
C ALA A 983 12.31 -19.91 -36.31
N VAL A 984 12.32 -18.71 -35.71
CA VAL A 984 11.19 -17.77 -35.74
C VAL A 984 10.80 -17.34 -37.15
N LEU A 985 11.77 -17.18 -38.06
CA LEU A 985 11.50 -16.77 -39.43
C LEU A 985 10.76 -17.86 -40.19
N ARG A 986 11.15 -19.13 -40.01
CA ARG A 986 10.45 -20.28 -40.58
C ARG A 986 9.06 -20.46 -39.97
N ARG A 987 8.94 -20.30 -38.65
CA ARG A 987 7.68 -20.38 -37.91
C ARG A 987 6.64 -19.36 -38.39
N LEU A 988 7.09 -18.15 -38.72
CA LEU A 988 6.23 -17.04 -39.14
C LEU A 988 6.20 -16.84 -40.67
N ASN A 989 6.85 -17.73 -41.43
CA ASN A 989 6.99 -17.66 -42.90
C ASN A 989 7.52 -16.30 -43.40
N LEU A 990 8.59 -15.82 -42.77
CA LEU A 990 9.20 -14.51 -43.03
C LEU A 990 10.45 -14.64 -43.91
N SER A 991 10.61 -13.70 -44.83
CA SER A 991 11.77 -13.58 -45.72
C SER A 991 12.57 -12.31 -45.43
N PHE A 992 13.88 -12.37 -45.63
CA PHE A 992 14.79 -11.24 -45.45
C PHE A 992 14.30 -9.98 -46.19
N ASP A 993 14.30 -8.85 -45.48
CA ASP A 993 13.98 -7.50 -45.99
C ASP A 993 12.55 -7.32 -46.54
N ARG A 994 11.63 -8.28 -46.28
CA ARG A 994 10.25 -8.27 -46.82
C ARG A 994 9.14 -8.10 -45.78
N PHE A 995 9.49 -7.80 -44.54
CA PHE A 995 8.52 -7.59 -43.48
C PHE A 995 8.87 -6.40 -42.60
N VAL A 996 7.83 -5.81 -42.01
CA VAL A 996 7.92 -4.69 -41.08
C VAL A 996 7.76 -5.23 -39.66
N LEU A 997 8.72 -4.95 -38.79
CA LEU A 997 8.71 -5.39 -37.40
C LEU A 997 8.18 -4.29 -36.48
N ILE A 998 7.28 -4.66 -35.58
CA ILE A 998 6.78 -3.82 -34.49
C ILE A 998 6.99 -4.56 -33.17
N VAL A 999 7.62 -3.90 -32.20
CA VAL A 999 7.86 -4.46 -30.86
C VAL A 999 7.14 -3.59 -29.85
N GLY A 1000 6.11 -4.13 -29.21
CA GLY A 1000 5.30 -3.34 -28.30
C GLY A 1000 4.24 -4.14 -27.55
N SER A 1001 3.91 -3.65 -26.35
CA SER A 1001 2.73 -4.11 -25.61
C SER A 1001 1.54 -3.19 -25.91
N LEU A 1002 0.32 -3.62 -25.59
CA LEU A 1002 -0.89 -2.77 -25.68
C LEU A 1002 -0.94 -1.59 -24.68
N ALA A 1003 0.15 -1.30 -23.95
CA ALA A 1003 0.19 -0.15 -23.06
C ALA A 1003 -0.03 1.17 -23.84
N PRO A 1004 -0.86 2.11 -23.35
CA PRO A 1004 -1.21 3.33 -24.10
C PRO A 1004 -0.01 4.12 -24.61
N GLY A 1005 1.08 4.19 -23.84
CA GLY A 1005 2.31 4.89 -24.24
C GLY A 1005 3.08 4.25 -25.40
N LYS A 1006 2.82 2.99 -25.75
CA LYS A 1006 3.44 2.29 -26.88
C LYS A 1006 2.70 2.49 -28.21
N ASN A 1007 1.52 3.11 -28.16
CA ASN A 1007 0.77 3.58 -29.33
C ASN A 1007 0.38 2.52 -30.38
N LEU A 1008 0.28 1.25 -29.99
CA LEU A 1008 0.00 0.15 -30.92
C LEU A 1008 -1.33 0.33 -31.68
N ALA A 1009 -2.32 1.00 -31.07
CA ALA A 1009 -3.59 1.28 -31.72
C ALA A 1009 -3.43 2.11 -33.02
N ARG A 1010 -2.62 3.18 -33.00
CA ARG A 1010 -2.35 4.00 -34.20
C ARG A 1010 -1.50 3.25 -35.22
N THR A 1011 -0.61 2.37 -34.76
CA THR A 1011 0.14 1.49 -35.66
C THR A 1011 -0.77 0.52 -36.41
N LEU A 1012 -1.79 -0.04 -35.75
CA LEU A 1012 -2.77 -0.92 -36.42
C LEU A 1012 -3.61 -0.17 -37.45
N GLU A 1013 -3.97 1.10 -37.19
CA GLU A 1013 -4.63 1.95 -38.17
C GLU A 1013 -3.74 2.24 -39.38
N ALA A 1014 -2.44 2.52 -39.16
CA ALA A 1014 -1.47 2.71 -40.23
C ALA A 1014 -1.29 1.44 -41.09
N ILE A 1015 -1.29 0.26 -40.46
CA ILE A 1015 -1.24 -1.03 -41.16
C ILE A 1015 -2.48 -1.21 -42.06
N ALA A 1016 -3.67 -0.84 -41.57
CA ALA A 1016 -4.89 -0.94 -42.36
C ALA A 1016 -4.89 -0.03 -43.60
N LEU A 1017 -4.19 1.11 -43.55
CA LEU A 1017 -3.95 1.97 -44.72
C LEU A 1017 -2.98 1.30 -45.69
N LEU A 1018 -1.86 0.79 -45.18
CA LEU A 1018 -0.83 0.12 -45.99
C LEU A 1018 -1.32 -1.17 -46.67
N GLU A 1019 -2.21 -1.95 -46.04
CA GLU A 1019 -2.77 -3.16 -46.68
C GLU A 1019 -3.56 -2.83 -47.96
N ARG A 1020 -4.09 -1.62 -48.10
CA ARG A 1020 -4.81 -1.17 -49.30
C ARG A 1020 -3.86 -0.79 -50.44
N GLU A 1021 -2.71 -0.20 -50.10
CA GLU A 1021 -1.77 0.39 -51.06
C GLU A 1021 -0.60 -0.56 -51.41
N HIS A 1022 -0.19 -1.39 -50.45
CA HIS A 1022 0.98 -2.28 -50.50
C HIS A 1022 0.63 -3.70 -50.00
N PRO A 1023 -0.18 -4.47 -50.76
CA PRO A 1023 -0.67 -5.79 -50.35
C PRO A 1023 0.44 -6.86 -50.23
N GLU A 1024 1.67 -6.58 -50.68
CA GLU A 1024 2.85 -7.44 -50.59
C GLU A 1024 3.53 -7.43 -49.21
N LEU A 1025 3.30 -6.40 -48.40
CA LEU A 1025 3.99 -6.22 -47.11
C LEU A 1025 3.42 -7.16 -46.04
N THR A 1026 4.31 -7.74 -45.24
CA THR A 1026 3.96 -8.55 -44.06
C THR A 1026 4.31 -7.77 -42.79
N PHE A 1027 3.39 -7.71 -41.83
CA PHE A 1027 3.59 -7.00 -40.56
C PHE A 1027 3.76 -7.98 -39.42
N VAL A 1028 4.85 -7.86 -38.67
CA VAL A 1028 5.18 -8.76 -37.55
C VAL A 1028 5.08 -7.99 -36.25
N ILE A 1029 4.21 -8.43 -35.34
CA ILE A 1029 4.06 -7.82 -34.02
C ILE A 1029 4.63 -8.77 -32.96
N ALA A 1030 5.73 -8.34 -32.33
CA ALA A 1030 6.40 -9.05 -31.24
C ALA A 1030 6.05 -8.39 -29.89
N GLY A 1031 5.44 -9.16 -28.99
CA GLY A 1031 4.93 -8.67 -27.71
C GLY A 1031 3.86 -9.56 -27.08
N GLY A 1032 3.65 -9.43 -25.77
CA GLY A 1032 2.67 -10.25 -25.03
C GLY A 1032 1.23 -9.80 -25.23
N GLN A 1033 0.34 -10.73 -25.56
CA GLN A 1033 -1.10 -10.55 -25.42
C GLN A 1033 -1.47 -10.50 -23.93
N ASN A 1034 -1.96 -9.36 -23.46
CA ASN A 1034 -2.72 -9.27 -22.22
C ASN A 1034 -4.12 -8.75 -22.58
N VAL A 1035 -4.94 -9.63 -23.14
CA VAL A 1035 -6.38 -9.41 -23.37
C VAL A 1035 -7.14 -9.21 -22.05
N ARG A 1036 -6.56 -9.61 -20.90
CA ARG A 1036 -7.17 -9.53 -19.56
C ARG A 1036 -7.36 -8.12 -18.97
N VAL A 1037 -6.96 -7.03 -19.65
CA VAL A 1037 -7.04 -5.66 -19.09
C VAL A 1037 -7.82 -4.68 -19.98
N PHE A 1038 -8.36 -5.10 -21.14
CA PHE A 1038 -9.15 -4.22 -21.99
C PHE A 1038 -10.64 -4.49 -21.84
N GLY A 1039 -11.33 -3.55 -21.18
CA GLY A 1039 -12.73 -3.28 -21.46
C GLY A 1039 -12.84 -2.49 -22.76
N SER A 1040 -13.77 -2.93 -23.63
CA SER A 1040 -14.45 -2.13 -24.65
C SER A 1040 -13.70 -0.91 -25.22
N THR A 1041 -12.98 -1.08 -26.34
CA THR A 1041 -12.84 -0.14 -27.48
C THR A 1041 -11.53 -0.41 -28.25
N LEU A 1042 -11.55 -1.42 -29.13
CA LEU A 1042 -10.84 -1.26 -30.40
C LEU A 1042 -11.77 -0.41 -31.29
N PRO A 1043 -11.29 0.64 -31.97
CA PRO A 1043 -12.07 1.34 -32.97
C PRO A 1043 -12.66 0.33 -33.97
N HIS A 1044 -13.94 0.47 -34.28
CA HIS A 1044 -14.63 -0.39 -35.24
C HIS A 1044 -13.85 -0.42 -36.57
N GLY A 1045 -13.32 -1.58 -36.94
CA GLY A 1045 -12.63 -1.80 -38.22
C GLY A 1045 -11.16 -2.28 -38.14
N ALA A 1046 -10.49 -2.22 -36.99
CA ALA A 1046 -9.06 -2.58 -36.90
C ALA A 1046 -8.76 -4.09 -36.77
N GLY A 1047 -9.78 -4.94 -36.58
CA GLY A 1047 -9.62 -6.39 -36.39
C GLY A 1047 -9.56 -7.23 -37.68
N ALA A 1048 -9.58 -6.61 -38.86
CA ALA A 1048 -9.80 -7.28 -40.15
C ALA A 1048 -8.56 -7.31 -41.08
N ALA A 1049 -7.36 -7.04 -40.57
CA ALA A 1049 -6.14 -7.05 -41.36
C ALA A 1049 -5.64 -8.48 -41.60
N LYS A 1050 -5.62 -8.94 -42.86
CA LYS A 1050 -5.33 -10.35 -43.24
C LYS A 1050 -3.84 -10.71 -43.19
N ARG A 1051 -2.90 -9.74 -43.06
CA ARG A 1051 -1.44 -9.97 -43.16
C ARG A 1051 -0.62 -9.58 -41.93
N ILE A 1052 -1.22 -9.62 -40.74
CA ILE A 1052 -0.51 -9.42 -39.47
C ILE A 1052 -0.08 -10.78 -38.89
N ALA A 1053 1.23 -11.00 -38.78
CA ALA A 1053 1.82 -12.13 -38.08
C ALA A 1053 2.09 -11.77 -36.61
N TRP A 1054 1.32 -12.37 -35.70
CA TRP A 1054 1.51 -12.20 -34.26
C TRP A 1054 2.59 -13.16 -33.76
N ALA A 1055 3.80 -12.63 -33.47
CA ALA A 1055 4.92 -13.45 -33.03
C ALA A 1055 4.76 -13.92 -31.57
N GLY A 1056 3.93 -13.23 -30.77
CA GLY A 1056 3.77 -13.46 -29.34
C GLY A 1056 4.98 -12.97 -28.54
N TYR A 1057 5.22 -13.57 -27.37
CA TYR A 1057 6.47 -13.32 -26.65
C TYR A 1057 7.61 -14.07 -27.34
N VAL A 1058 8.62 -13.33 -27.79
CA VAL A 1058 9.82 -13.86 -28.45
C VAL A 1058 11.00 -13.88 -27.48
N SER A 1059 11.87 -14.88 -27.61
CA SER A 1059 13.14 -14.90 -26.89
C SER A 1059 14.10 -13.82 -27.41
N ASP A 1060 15.16 -13.51 -26.66
CA ASP A 1060 16.19 -12.55 -27.09
C ASP A 1060 16.88 -12.98 -28.40
N GLY A 1061 17.09 -14.30 -28.59
CA GLY A 1061 17.67 -14.85 -29.81
C GLY A 1061 16.72 -14.76 -31.01
N GLU A 1062 15.42 -15.02 -30.81
CA GLU A 1062 14.39 -14.82 -31.84
C GLU A 1062 14.24 -13.34 -32.19
N LEU A 1063 14.27 -12.45 -31.19
CA LEU A 1063 14.19 -11.00 -31.39
C LEU A 1063 15.40 -10.47 -32.18
N LYS A 1064 16.61 -10.95 -31.89
CA LYS A 1064 17.82 -10.67 -32.67
C LYS A 1064 17.65 -11.07 -34.14
N ALA A 1065 17.17 -12.29 -34.38
CA ALA A 1065 16.92 -12.79 -35.74
C ALA A 1065 15.87 -11.94 -36.48
N LEU A 1066 14.81 -11.49 -35.79
CA LEU A 1066 13.82 -10.58 -36.37
C LEU A 1066 14.42 -9.21 -36.72
N TYR A 1067 15.24 -8.62 -35.85
CA TYR A 1067 15.91 -7.35 -36.15
C TYR A 1067 16.86 -7.45 -37.33
N GLU A 1068 17.66 -8.52 -37.41
CA GLU A 1068 18.62 -8.71 -38.51
C GLU A 1068 17.94 -8.82 -39.89
N ASN A 1069 16.72 -9.38 -39.92
CA ASN A 1069 16.03 -9.74 -41.16
C ASN A 1069 14.86 -8.82 -41.54
N ALA A 1070 14.38 -7.97 -40.64
CA ALA A 1070 13.30 -7.03 -40.94
C ALA A 1070 13.74 -5.98 -41.99
N GLY A 1071 12.81 -5.57 -42.84
CA GLY A 1071 12.99 -4.46 -43.77
C GLY A 1071 13.06 -3.13 -43.05
N CYS A 1072 12.18 -2.93 -42.07
CA CYS A 1072 12.29 -1.84 -41.11
C CYS A 1072 11.64 -2.20 -39.76
N PHE A 1073 12.03 -1.47 -38.73
CA PHE A 1073 11.47 -1.54 -37.39
C PHE A 1073 10.69 -0.26 -37.09
N VAL A 1074 9.41 -0.39 -36.73
CA VAL A 1074 8.50 0.74 -36.49
C VAL A 1074 8.20 0.87 -35.00
N PHE A 1075 8.51 2.04 -34.44
CA PHE A 1075 8.41 2.32 -33.00
C PHE A 1075 7.80 3.72 -32.72
N PRO A 1076 6.49 3.91 -32.97
CA PRO A 1076 5.82 5.20 -32.86
C PRO A 1076 5.32 5.47 -31.43
N SER A 1077 6.12 5.14 -30.41
CA SER A 1077 5.73 5.30 -29.00
C SER A 1077 5.44 6.76 -28.66
N LEU A 1078 4.41 7.00 -27.85
CA LEU A 1078 4.07 8.34 -27.33
C LEU A 1078 4.96 8.73 -26.15
N TYR A 1079 5.50 7.74 -25.43
CA TYR A 1079 6.31 7.99 -24.25
C TYR A 1079 7.32 6.88 -24.00
N GLU A 1080 8.60 7.25 -23.92
CA GLU A 1080 9.70 6.36 -23.59
C GLU A 1080 10.65 7.04 -22.60
N GLY A 1081 11.15 6.25 -21.64
CA GLY A 1081 12.23 6.72 -20.76
C GLY A 1081 13.57 6.83 -21.49
N PHE A 1082 13.85 5.88 -22.40
CA PHE A 1082 15.07 5.85 -23.21
C PHE A 1082 14.77 5.43 -24.65
N GLY A 1083 14.13 4.28 -24.84
CA GLY A 1083 13.95 3.68 -26.17
C GLY A 1083 15.04 2.67 -26.48
N LEU A 1084 15.15 1.63 -25.64
CA LEU A 1084 16.10 0.53 -25.88
C LEU A 1084 15.80 -0.25 -27.18
N PRO A 1085 14.54 -0.63 -27.50
CA PRO A 1085 14.23 -1.39 -28.71
C PRO A 1085 14.70 -0.79 -30.04
N PRO A 1086 14.52 0.51 -30.33
CA PRO A 1086 15.04 1.09 -31.58
C PRO A 1086 16.58 1.08 -31.62
N LEU A 1087 17.25 1.24 -30.48
CA LEU A 1087 18.71 1.19 -30.43
C LEU A 1087 19.23 -0.25 -30.61
N GLU A 1088 18.53 -1.25 -30.06
CA GLU A 1088 18.80 -2.68 -30.28
C GLU A 1088 18.59 -3.06 -31.76
N ALA A 1089 17.53 -2.54 -32.39
CA ALA A 1089 17.26 -2.71 -33.82
C ALA A 1089 18.39 -2.13 -34.68
N MET A 1090 18.81 -0.89 -34.39
CA MET A 1090 19.95 -0.24 -35.06
C MET A 1090 21.25 -1.04 -34.89
N TYR A 1091 21.50 -1.57 -33.69
CA TYR A 1091 22.67 -2.38 -33.40
C TYR A 1091 22.73 -3.65 -34.27
N CYS A 1092 21.59 -4.31 -34.47
CA CYS A 1092 21.48 -5.47 -35.38
C CYS A 1092 21.55 -5.07 -36.87
N GLY A 1093 21.48 -3.78 -37.19
CA GLY A 1093 21.43 -3.26 -38.56
C GLY A 1093 20.05 -3.33 -39.19
N CYS A 1094 19.00 -3.10 -38.40
CA CYS A 1094 17.64 -2.86 -38.87
C CYS A 1094 17.42 -1.34 -39.07
N PRO A 1095 16.89 -0.90 -40.23
CA PRO A 1095 16.43 0.48 -40.39
C PRO A 1095 15.28 0.79 -39.42
N VAL A 1096 15.32 1.95 -38.75
CA VAL A 1096 14.34 2.32 -37.72
C VAL A 1096 13.48 3.51 -38.13
N ILE A 1097 12.18 3.35 -37.96
CA ILE A 1097 11.19 4.43 -37.96
C ILE A 1097 10.75 4.66 -36.50
N ALA A 1098 10.98 5.85 -35.96
CA ALA A 1098 10.66 6.20 -34.58
C ALA A 1098 9.81 7.48 -34.51
N SER A 1099 9.05 7.68 -33.44
CA SER A 1099 8.34 8.95 -33.25
C SER A 1099 9.28 10.08 -32.84
N ARG A 1100 8.81 11.32 -33.01
CA ARG A 1100 9.49 12.55 -32.52
C ARG A 1100 9.27 12.80 -31.02
N GLU A 1101 8.63 11.87 -30.32
CA GLU A 1101 8.20 12.03 -28.93
C GLU A 1101 9.25 11.58 -27.91
N ALA A 1102 9.15 12.13 -26.70
CA ALA A 1102 9.92 11.73 -25.53
C ALA A 1102 11.46 11.70 -25.75
N SER A 1103 12.14 10.61 -25.36
CA SER A 1103 13.59 10.46 -25.48
C SER A 1103 14.07 9.96 -26.83
N LEU A 1104 13.18 9.64 -27.78
CA LEU A 1104 13.56 8.98 -29.03
C LEU A 1104 14.47 9.84 -29.93
N PRO A 1105 14.25 11.16 -30.08
CA PRO A 1105 15.19 12.02 -30.81
C PRO A 1105 16.59 12.08 -30.18
N GLU A 1106 16.67 12.05 -28.84
CA GLU A 1106 17.94 12.03 -28.10
C GLU A 1106 18.69 10.70 -28.34
N VAL A 1107 17.97 9.58 -28.37
CA VAL A 1107 18.57 8.24 -28.45
C VAL A 1107 18.89 7.82 -29.88
N CYS A 1108 17.99 8.09 -30.84
CA CYS A 1108 18.14 7.65 -32.22
C CYS A 1108 18.94 8.63 -33.10
N GLY A 1109 19.10 9.89 -32.69
CA GLY A 1109 19.88 10.88 -33.43
C GLY A 1109 19.40 11.07 -34.87
N ASP A 1110 20.33 11.18 -35.82
CA ASP A 1110 20.07 11.24 -37.26
C ASP A 1110 20.03 9.85 -37.94
N ALA A 1111 20.04 8.77 -37.15
CA ALA A 1111 20.08 7.39 -37.65
C ALA A 1111 18.69 6.73 -37.79
N ALA A 1112 17.61 7.42 -37.39
CA ALA A 1112 16.23 6.98 -37.59
C ALA A 1112 15.46 7.91 -38.55
N LEU A 1113 14.45 7.36 -39.21
CA LEU A 1113 13.41 8.11 -39.89
C LEU A 1113 12.31 8.45 -38.89
N TYR A 1114 11.90 9.72 -38.83
CA TYR A 1114 10.95 10.17 -37.81
C TYR A 1114 9.54 10.35 -38.36
N CYS A 1115 8.56 9.79 -37.66
CA CYS A 1115 7.13 9.97 -37.91
C CYS A 1115 6.43 10.75 -36.79
N ASP A 1116 5.26 11.32 -37.09
CA ASP A 1116 4.30 11.78 -36.10
C ASP A 1116 3.61 10.57 -35.45
N ALA A 1117 3.65 10.49 -34.12
CA ALA A 1117 3.01 9.39 -33.39
C ALA A 1117 1.48 9.49 -33.42
N HIS A 1118 0.92 10.68 -33.61
CA HIS A 1118 -0.52 10.92 -33.56
C HIS A 1118 -1.21 10.71 -34.90
N ASP A 1119 -0.45 10.67 -35.99
CA ASP A 1119 -0.96 10.55 -37.35
C ASP A 1119 -0.66 9.17 -37.97
N ALA A 1120 -1.71 8.35 -38.14
CA ALA A 1120 -1.59 7.04 -38.77
C ALA A 1120 -1.19 7.12 -40.26
N ALA A 1121 -1.55 8.20 -40.95
CA ALA A 1121 -1.20 8.39 -42.36
C ALA A 1121 0.30 8.72 -42.52
N ASP A 1122 0.88 9.53 -41.64
CA ASP A 1122 2.33 9.80 -41.65
C ASP A 1122 3.13 8.55 -41.29
N ILE A 1123 2.69 7.76 -40.30
CA ILE A 1123 3.31 6.46 -39.99
C ILE A 1123 3.30 5.55 -41.24
N ALA A 1124 2.14 5.43 -41.91
CA ALA A 1124 2.01 4.64 -43.13
C ALA A 1124 2.94 5.17 -44.24
N ALA A 1125 2.96 6.47 -44.48
CA ALA A 1125 3.81 7.10 -45.49
C ALA A 1125 5.31 6.83 -45.25
N LYS A 1126 5.78 6.90 -43.99
CA LYS A 1126 7.18 6.60 -43.64
C LYS A 1126 7.54 5.13 -43.79
N VAL A 1127 6.60 4.23 -43.52
CA VAL A 1127 6.81 2.80 -43.80
C VAL A 1127 6.88 2.54 -45.30
N ALA A 1128 5.98 3.13 -46.09
CA ALA A 1128 5.99 3.01 -47.54
C ALA A 1128 7.26 3.60 -48.17
N GLU A 1129 7.69 4.79 -47.74
CA GLU A 1129 8.94 5.44 -48.15
C GLU A 1129 10.14 4.49 -47.94
N LEU A 1130 10.30 3.99 -46.72
CA LEU A 1130 11.45 3.17 -46.37
C LEU A 1130 11.39 1.76 -46.97
N MET A 1131 10.20 1.17 -47.14
CA MET A 1131 10.05 -0.14 -47.80
C MET A 1131 10.18 -0.05 -49.32
N GLY A 1132 9.90 1.11 -49.92
CA GLY A 1132 10.09 1.39 -51.36
C GLY A 1132 11.54 1.67 -51.77
N ASP A 1133 12.38 2.19 -50.88
CA ASP A 1133 13.75 2.59 -51.19
C ASP A 1133 14.82 1.67 -50.55
N VAL A 1134 15.41 0.79 -51.38
CA VAL A 1134 16.44 -0.17 -50.98
C VAL A 1134 17.76 0.53 -50.58
N GLU A 1135 18.14 1.60 -51.27
CA GLU A 1135 19.39 2.32 -50.98
C GLU A 1135 19.26 3.14 -49.69
N GLN A 1136 18.10 3.77 -49.45
CA GLN A 1136 17.81 4.44 -48.18
C GLN A 1136 17.90 3.44 -47.01
N ARG A 1137 17.31 2.25 -47.14
CA ARG A 1137 17.47 1.18 -46.13
C ARG A 1137 18.92 0.85 -45.90
N ARG A 1138 19.70 0.60 -46.97
CA ARG A 1138 21.13 0.27 -46.87
C ARG A 1138 21.93 1.35 -46.12
N VAL A 1139 21.71 2.61 -46.45
CA VAL A 1139 22.36 3.76 -45.77
C VAL A 1139 21.94 3.81 -44.30
N MET A 1140 20.66 3.63 -43.98
CA MET A 1140 20.18 3.63 -42.60
C MET A 1140 20.72 2.45 -41.79
N ARG A 1141 20.91 1.26 -42.38
CA ARG A 1141 21.55 0.12 -41.69
C ARG A 1141 22.98 0.46 -41.25
N LEU A 1142 23.77 1.09 -42.12
CA LEU A 1142 25.15 1.49 -41.81
C LEU A 1142 25.20 2.60 -40.76
N LYS A 1143 24.38 3.65 -40.93
CA LYS A 1143 24.28 4.75 -39.97
C LYS A 1143 23.81 4.26 -38.59
N GLY A 1144 22.76 3.43 -38.56
CA GLY A 1144 22.22 2.82 -37.34
C GLY A 1144 23.27 2.03 -36.57
N ARG A 1145 24.03 1.15 -37.24
CA ARG A 1145 25.10 0.38 -36.60
C ARG A 1145 26.18 1.28 -36.00
N ALA A 1146 26.66 2.27 -36.77
CA ALA A 1146 27.68 3.20 -36.29
C ALA A 1146 27.20 4.04 -35.10
N HIS A 1147 25.93 4.45 -35.11
CA HIS A 1147 25.32 5.20 -34.00
C HIS A 1147 25.15 4.34 -32.75
N ALA A 1148 24.59 3.13 -32.89
CA ALA A 1148 24.34 2.22 -31.78
C ALA A 1148 25.62 1.75 -31.08
N GLN A 1149 26.75 1.65 -31.78
CA GLN A 1149 28.06 1.30 -31.21
C GLN A 1149 28.57 2.28 -30.14
N GLN A 1150 28.04 3.51 -30.10
CA GLN A 1150 28.40 4.50 -29.08
C GLN A 1150 27.78 4.19 -27.70
N TYR A 1151 26.76 3.32 -27.66
CA TYR A 1151 26.00 2.98 -26.47
C TYR A 1151 26.42 1.62 -25.92
N ARG A 1152 27.44 1.64 -25.06
CA ARG A 1152 28.02 0.43 -24.46
C ARG A 1152 27.86 0.38 -22.94
N TRP A 1153 27.64 -0.82 -22.41
CA TRP A 1153 27.41 -1.05 -20.98
C TRP A 1153 28.63 -0.71 -20.11
N ASP A 1154 29.85 -0.86 -20.61
CA ASP A 1154 31.09 -0.48 -19.93
C ASP A 1154 31.23 1.05 -19.77
N VAL A 1155 30.77 1.81 -20.77
CA VAL A 1155 30.69 3.27 -20.71
C VAL A 1155 29.64 3.70 -19.68
N SER A 1156 28.47 3.06 -19.68
CA SER A 1156 27.41 3.30 -18.69
C SER A 1156 27.90 3.02 -17.26
N ALA A 1157 28.57 1.87 -17.05
CA ALA A 1157 29.15 1.49 -15.77
C ALA A 1157 30.21 2.51 -15.29
N SER A 1158 31.07 2.99 -16.20
CA SER A 1158 32.07 4.02 -15.88
C SER A 1158 31.42 5.33 -15.40
N ARG A 1159 30.29 5.72 -16.01
CA ARG A 1159 29.52 6.90 -15.57
C ARG A 1159 28.93 6.68 -14.17
N VAL A 1160 28.38 5.49 -13.90
CA VAL A 1160 27.88 5.14 -12.55
C VAL A 1160 29.01 5.16 -11.53
N MET A 1161 30.17 4.60 -11.84
CA MET A 1161 31.35 4.63 -10.97
C MET A 1161 31.78 6.06 -10.65
N ARG A 1162 31.77 6.97 -11.64
CA ARG A 1162 32.08 8.38 -11.42
C ARG A 1162 31.11 9.04 -10.43
N VAL A 1163 29.82 8.74 -10.55
CA VAL A 1163 28.80 9.23 -9.59
C VAL A 1163 29.03 8.61 -8.21
N LEU A 1164 29.26 7.30 -8.12
CA LEU A 1164 29.49 6.63 -6.83
C LEU A 1164 30.74 7.15 -6.10
N ARG A 1165 31.81 7.49 -6.84
CA ARG A 1165 33.04 8.08 -6.28
C ARG A 1165 32.81 9.44 -5.62
N GLN A 1166 31.80 10.20 -6.03
CA GLN A 1166 31.47 11.49 -5.40
C GLN A 1166 30.84 11.34 -4.01
N PHE A 1167 30.38 10.13 -3.64
CA PHE A 1167 29.56 9.91 -2.44
C PHE A 1167 30.05 8.82 -1.49
N GLY A 1168 31.10 8.10 -1.87
CA GLY A 1168 31.61 7.02 -1.04
C GLY A 1168 32.39 7.53 0.16
#